data_AF-A0A9D8VJC4-F1
#
_entry.id   AF-A0A9D8VJC4-F1
#
_cell.length_a   1.000
_cell.length_b   1.000
_cell.length_c   1.000
_cell.angle_alpha   90.00
_cell.angle_beta   90.00
_cell.angle_gamma   90.00
#
_symmetry.space_group_name_H-M   'P 1'
#
loop_
_entity.id
_entity.type
_entity.pdbx_description
1 polymer ?
#
loop_
_entity_poly.entity_id
_entity_poly.type
_entity_poly.pdbx_seq_one_letter_code
_entity_poly.pdbx_strand_id
1 'polypeptide(L)'
;MTRLLALVALLLPVWSALGQSFTEQTFLLDTRVSLVARTVQGGSIVDYNGDGLMDVYREGLLQTQRPWGRFENLVGPSGISDLAIRTEGGIWADYNLDGHTDLLLINAAGSPSLYRNLGRWFFARTDRFKGLDEIGAYRGAVWMSADNDGEPDLAFTGERSTRVMLNNLAAPFQQRTWAFFSSGCGLSAADWDGDGDQDLYQSACDEDNSLDRFLRNQGFGTFQVAGDVIPATNGRLAVGAVFLDYDRDGDLDVFAANAMAEPPGELSTASDVLYRNDGNGQFSSVLSAGVAGGTADQAWGLAAADFDNDGWVDLLVTNRDAGDLSGPSVHLLRNVEGTFVDATVGLPVGAPSLNSVPVVGDLNGDGWVDVYLASGDGDRLFHNDGGSNNWVRVRLRGFTADGLPNQGIGALVTTWTDGSAQAGQVAAGTAHASQHDGLVVHFGLGAAAAPDSVIVRWTSGRTDRYYSVPGGREVVLAEGGSMGFSPGTFALRAPADERRIELSEGDIQFSWDPLVEPSGQSVTYNLSIAGPGVDTLITGLTGTAHSVDPSFLFQQQTYFWTVTAETPFAVRTATERRSLEFGGTSVAAPLKLNMPVRPLLSGQLALADYDADGDLDLAISGRTGQVGETLIYESVDSLFAVGDVDQPFKFLKRIDAILRDVSESHVSWVDYDVDGDLDLFLAGFFQDVDGNQELVSEIYDNAADIVTQNRFISGDFPDVQLGDGDWADFDGDGDPDLLLAGATSLGAPWSSIAAVVRNNFPNGFEIATDAFTGVRMADVAWVDLDSDGDPDAVVSGQTDDGEVGVWAYRNDGGAFTEIDLGLPGLLFGSMDWGDYDGDGDPDLVINGGELSPDLYRGRTLVYRNDGGTMTSIGAERDLGQIAFGSSRWLDYDLDGDLDILLSGAENPFGERFALVYRNENNLRFAEEFRLSGLLFSEIAAGDYNGDGDVDLMVVGEDQNGAAALIFFINLVVPESIPPGLIVR
;
A
#
# COMPACT_ATOMS: atom_id res chain seq x y z
N MET A 1 53.65 -24.66 -22.69
CA MET A 1 52.88 -23.42 -22.50
C MET A 1 52.09 -23.04 -23.74
N THR A 2 52.71 -22.79 -24.90
CA THR A 2 51.99 -22.36 -26.13
C THR A 2 50.96 -23.36 -26.65
N ARG A 3 51.18 -24.67 -26.46
CA ARG A 3 50.19 -25.72 -26.77
C ARG A 3 49.07 -25.86 -25.73
N LEU A 4 49.30 -25.40 -24.49
CA LEU A 4 48.30 -25.38 -23.42
C LEU A 4 47.36 -24.17 -23.61
N LEU A 5 47.92 -23.00 -23.94
CA LEU A 5 47.17 -21.80 -24.31
C LEU A 5 46.35 -21.99 -25.60
N ALA A 6 46.87 -22.73 -26.58
CA ALA A 6 46.10 -23.08 -27.77
C ALA A 6 44.95 -24.07 -27.49
N LEU A 7 45.14 -25.00 -26.53
CA LEU A 7 44.07 -25.91 -26.10
C LEU A 7 42.98 -25.15 -25.31
N VAL A 8 43.37 -24.22 -24.43
CA VAL A 8 42.45 -23.31 -23.73
C VAL A 8 41.71 -22.43 -24.72
N ALA A 9 42.38 -21.86 -25.73
CA ALA A 9 41.74 -21.04 -26.77
C ALA A 9 40.85 -21.84 -27.76
N LEU A 10 41.09 -23.14 -27.92
CA LEU A 10 40.22 -24.06 -28.66
C LEU A 10 39.04 -24.57 -27.81
N LEU A 11 39.14 -24.47 -26.48
CA LEU A 11 38.08 -24.79 -25.52
C LEU A 11 37.22 -23.57 -25.16
N LEU A 12 37.71 -22.33 -25.32
CA LEU A 12 36.91 -21.12 -25.08
C LEU A 12 35.58 -21.07 -25.88
N PRO A 13 35.50 -21.51 -27.16
CA PRO A 13 34.23 -21.62 -27.88
C PRO A 13 33.36 -22.80 -27.41
N VAL A 14 33.95 -23.77 -26.70
CA VAL A 14 33.23 -24.87 -26.05
C VAL A 14 32.68 -24.41 -24.71
N TRP A 15 33.33 -23.46 -24.03
CA TRP A 15 32.83 -22.83 -22.80
C TRP A 15 31.75 -21.79 -23.07
N SER A 16 31.80 -21.05 -24.18
CA SER A 16 30.66 -20.23 -24.65
C SER A 16 29.47 -21.06 -25.14
N ALA A 17 29.61 -22.40 -25.21
CA ALA A 17 28.55 -23.34 -25.56
C ALA A 17 28.00 -24.10 -24.34
N LEU A 18 28.47 -23.79 -23.10
CA LEU A 18 28.12 -24.54 -21.88
C LEU A 18 27.09 -23.85 -20.96
N GLY A 19 26.48 -22.73 -21.38
CA GLY A 19 25.35 -22.12 -20.66
C GLY A 19 25.72 -21.42 -19.34
N GLN A 20 24.69 -20.91 -18.66
CA GLN A 20 24.73 -20.29 -17.34
C GLN A 20 25.42 -21.21 -16.31
N SER A 21 26.21 -20.65 -15.39
CA SER A 21 26.86 -21.42 -14.33
C SER A 21 26.33 -21.06 -12.95
N PHE A 22 26.35 -22.05 -12.07
CA PHE A 22 25.88 -21.91 -10.70
C PHE A 22 26.92 -22.42 -9.69
N THR A 23 27.03 -21.72 -8.57
CA THR A 23 27.83 -22.14 -7.42
C THR A 23 26.93 -22.67 -6.30
N GLU A 24 27.22 -23.87 -5.79
CA GLU A 24 26.51 -24.43 -4.65
C GLU A 24 26.83 -23.64 -3.35
N GLN A 25 25.78 -23.14 -2.70
CA GLN A 25 25.80 -22.35 -1.47
C GLN A 25 25.04 -23.04 -0.32
N THR A 26 24.85 -24.35 -0.38
CA THR A 26 24.12 -25.17 0.62
C THR A 26 24.58 -24.93 2.08
N PHE A 27 25.81 -24.45 2.30
CA PHE A 27 26.31 -24.12 3.64
C PHE A 27 25.61 -22.90 4.29
N LEU A 28 24.89 -22.09 3.51
CA LEU A 28 24.07 -20.98 4.00
C LEU A 28 22.75 -21.45 4.61
N LEU A 29 22.28 -22.65 4.25
CA LEU A 29 21.04 -23.25 4.76
C LEU A 29 21.22 -23.81 6.17
N ASP A 30 20.19 -23.70 7.01
CA ASP A 30 20.20 -24.35 8.33
C ASP A 30 19.76 -25.82 8.23
N THR A 31 20.69 -26.66 7.82
CA THR A 31 20.50 -28.11 7.66
C THR A 31 20.42 -28.90 8.98
N ARG A 32 20.42 -28.24 10.16
CA ARG A 32 20.44 -28.92 11.47
C ARG A 32 19.15 -29.66 11.79
N VAL A 33 18.07 -29.43 11.05
CA VAL A 33 16.82 -30.19 11.16
C VAL A 33 16.85 -31.33 10.12
N SER A 34 17.54 -32.42 10.46
CA SER A 34 17.43 -33.67 9.69
C SER A 34 16.04 -34.26 9.92
N LEU A 35 15.09 -33.90 9.05
CA LEU A 35 13.88 -34.67 8.89
C LEU A 35 14.27 -36.03 8.32
N VAL A 36 13.63 -37.10 8.83
CA VAL A 36 13.76 -38.46 8.28
C VAL A 36 13.62 -38.38 6.77
N ALA A 37 14.51 -39.01 6.00
CA ALA A 37 14.46 -39.04 4.53
C ALA A 37 13.03 -39.33 4.04
N ARG A 38 12.36 -38.29 3.55
CA ARG A 38 10.96 -38.28 3.12
C ARG A 38 10.89 -37.60 1.77
N THR A 39 9.99 -38.08 0.93
CA THR A 39 9.73 -37.47 -0.37
C THR A 39 9.18 -36.05 -0.16
N VAL A 40 9.85 -35.05 -0.73
CA VAL A 40 9.37 -33.65 -0.73
C VAL A 40 8.37 -33.47 -1.87
N GLN A 41 7.22 -32.88 -1.57
CA GLN A 41 6.13 -32.67 -2.53
C GLN A 41 6.07 -31.24 -3.09
N GLY A 42 6.45 -30.25 -2.28
CA GLY A 42 6.36 -28.84 -2.65
C GLY A 42 7.27 -27.96 -1.81
N GLY A 43 7.64 -26.82 -2.38
CA GLY A 43 8.43 -25.79 -1.73
C GLY A 43 8.06 -24.41 -2.26
N SER A 44 8.38 -23.38 -1.48
CA SER A 44 8.11 -22.01 -1.88
C SER A 44 9.18 -21.04 -1.44
N ILE A 45 9.29 -19.94 -2.19
CA ILE A 45 10.04 -18.76 -1.80
C ILE A 45 9.13 -17.54 -1.82
N VAL A 46 9.36 -16.64 -0.88
CA VAL A 46 8.63 -15.40 -0.73
C VAL A 46 9.38 -14.49 0.24
N ASP A 47 9.29 -13.19 0.07
CA ASP A 47 9.58 -12.22 1.13
C ASP A 47 8.30 -12.06 1.98
N TYR A 48 8.15 -12.88 3.02
CA TYR A 48 6.92 -12.84 3.84
C TYR A 48 6.98 -11.80 4.95
N ASN A 49 8.17 -11.36 5.33
CA ASN A 49 8.39 -10.45 6.46
C ASN A 49 8.61 -8.99 6.01
N GLY A 50 8.70 -8.74 4.71
CA GLY A 50 8.84 -7.42 4.11
C GLY A 50 10.24 -6.83 4.24
N ASP A 51 11.27 -7.64 4.49
CA ASP A 51 12.65 -7.15 4.69
C ASP A 51 13.45 -7.02 3.38
N GLY A 52 12.83 -7.34 2.25
CA GLY A 52 13.43 -7.30 0.91
C GLY A 52 14.31 -8.51 0.59
N LEU A 53 14.42 -9.49 1.49
CA LEU A 53 15.14 -10.75 1.27
C LEU A 53 14.15 -11.89 1.06
N MET A 54 14.48 -12.78 0.13
CA MET A 54 13.66 -13.95 -0.13
C MET A 54 13.88 -15.01 0.94
N ASP A 55 12.79 -15.51 1.52
CA ASP A 55 12.77 -16.62 2.46
C ASP A 55 12.36 -17.92 1.77
N VAL A 56 12.61 -19.06 2.44
CA VAL A 56 12.29 -20.39 1.90
C VAL A 56 11.35 -21.15 2.84
N TYR A 57 10.36 -21.83 2.26
CA TYR A 57 9.48 -22.75 2.97
C TYR A 57 9.45 -24.13 2.30
N ARG A 58 9.57 -25.20 3.10
CA ARG A 58 9.35 -26.58 2.66
C ARG A 58 8.79 -27.46 3.78
N GLU A 59 7.71 -28.18 3.53
CA GLU A 59 7.15 -29.23 4.42
C GLU A 59 7.20 -28.95 5.93
N GLY A 60 6.76 -27.77 6.37
CA GLY A 60 6.77 -27.38 7.78
C GLY A 60 8.11 -26.82 8.29
N LEU A 61 9.01 -26.44 7.39
CA LEU A 61 10.24 -25.73 7.69
C LEU A 61 10.21 -24.37 6.99
N LEU A 62 9.98 -23.31 7.76
CA LEU A 62 10.15 -21.93 7.31
C LEU A 62 11.56 -21.46 7.72
N GLN A 63 12.38 -21.06 6.75
CA GLN A 63 13.71 -20.52 7.00
C GLN A 63 13.77 -19.09 6.50
N THR A 64 14.16 -18.20 7.40
CA THR A 64 14.33 -16.79 7.07
C THR A 64 15.76 -16.50 6.66
N GLN A 65 15.91 -15.74 5.58
CA GLN A 65 17.20 -15.21 5.19
C GLN A 65 17.57 -13.99 6.04
N ARG A 66 18.83 -13.92 6.46
CA ARG A 66 19.37 -12.76 7.19
C ARG A 66 20.16 -11.86 6.24
N PRO A 67 20.37 -10.58 6.56
CA PRO A 67 21.16 -9.64 5.73
C PRO A 67 22.58 -10.10 5.38
N TRP A 68 23.13 -11.06 6.12
CA TRP A 68 24.43 -11.69 5.83
C TRP A 68 24.32 -12.98 4.99
N GLY A 69 23.18 -13.23 4.35
CA GLY A 69 22.91 -14.32 3.41
C GLY A 69 22.66 -15.70 4.04
N ARG A 70 22.60 -15.82 5.37
CA ARG A 70 22.39 -17.11 6.04
C ARG A 70 20.90 -17.33 6.32
N PHE A 71 20.43 -18.54 6.09
CA PHE A 71 19.07 -18.96 6.43
C PHE A 71 19.01 -19.50 7.85
N GLU A 72 17.97 -19.10 8.59
CA GLU A 72 17.73 -19.50 9.97
C GLU A 72 16.33 -20.09 10.10
N ASN A 73 16.25 -21.28 10.70
CA ASN A 73 14.96 -21.95 10.93
C ASN A 73 14.14 -21.21 11.99
N LEU A 74 12.90 -20.89 11.67
CA LEU A 74 11.92 -20.48 12.66
C LEU A 74 11.33 -21.73 13.34
N VAL A 75 11.90 -22.09 14.48
CA VAL A 75 11.38 -23.17 15.35
C VAL A 75 10.88 -22.54 16.65
N GLY A 76 9.59 -22.22 16.75
CA GLY A 76 9.06 -21.59 17.97
C GLY A 76 7.72 -20.84 17.81
N PRO A 77 7.50 -19.74 18.57
CA PRO A 77 6.21 -19.07 18.77
C PRO A 77 5.68 -18.31 17.55
N SER A 78 6.08 -18.68 16.32
CA SER A 78 5.52 -18.11 15.08
C SER A 78 4.02 -18.35 14.93
N GLY A 79 3.39 -19.12 15.83
CA GLY A 79 1.97 -19.44 15.80
C GLY A 79 1.58 -20.49 14.75
N ILE A 80 2.52 -20.93 13.90
CA ILE A 80 2.30 -22.03 12.95
C ILE A 80 2.34 -23.38 13.70
N SER A 81 1.17 -23.86 14.13
CA SER A 81 1.07 -25.07 14.96
C SER A 81 1.12 -26.39 14.17
N ASP A 82 0.90 -26.36 12.86
CA ASP A 82 0.75 -27.56 12.02
C ASP A 82 2.05 -28.04 11.34
N LEU A 83 3.22 -27.48 11.71
CA LEU A 83 4.53 -27.88 11.18
C LEU A 83 4.89 -29.37 11.42
N ALA A 84 4.15 -30.07 12.29
CA ALA A 84 4.31 -31.50 12.58
C ALA A 84 3.37 -32.42 11.76
N ILE A 85 2.43 -31.87 10.98
CA ILE A 85 1.50 -32.61 10.12
C ILE A 85 2.15 -32.83 8.75
N ARG A 86 1.82 -33.92 8.04
CA ARG A 86 2.26 -34.10 6.65
C ARG A 86 1.63 -33.01 5.78
N THR A 87 2.42 -32.04 5.36
CA THR A 87 2.06 -31.02 4.36
C THR A 87 2.57 -31.46 2.99
N GLU A 88 1.85 -31.09 1.93
CA GLU A 88 2.31 -31.22 0.54
C GLU A 88 3.14 -29.99 0.13
N GLY A 89 2.88 -28.83 0.72
CA GLY A 89 3.59 -27.58 0.41
C GLY A 89 2.87 -26.36 1.00
N GLY A 90 3.27 -25.16 0.59
CA GLY A 90 2.72 -23.90 1.07
C GLY A 90 2.82 -22.82 0.01
N ILE A 91 1.72 -22.09 -0.19
CA ILE A 91 1.62 -20.97 -1.14
C ILE A 91 1.25 -19.70 -0.38
N TRP A 92 1.60 -18.54 -0.96
CA TRP A 92 1.64 -17.27 -0.28
C TRP A 92 0.95 -16.17 -1.09
N ALA A 93 0.09 -15.40 -0.44
CA ALA A 93 -0.54 -14.19 -0.95
C ALA A 93 -1.08 -13.36 0.23
N ASP A 94 -1.18 -12.05 0.08
CA ASP A 94 -1.89 -11.15 1.01
C ASP A 94 -3.40 -11.27 0.75
N TYR A 95 -4.08 -12.20 1.45
CA TYR A 95 -5.48 -12.51 1.13
C TYR A 95 -6.45 -11.51 1.76
N ASN A 96 -6.03 -10.79 2.80
CA ASN A 96 -6.88 -9.82 3.51
C ASN A 96 -6.50 -8.36 3.24
N LEU A 97 -5.55 -8.13 2.32
CA LEU A 97 -5.11 -6.81 1.86
C LEU A 97 -4.56 -5.93 2.98
N ASP A 98 -3.88 -6.53 3.96
CA ASP A 98 -3.25 -5.79 5.07
C ASP A 98 -1.77 -5.43 4.79
N GLY A 99 -1.25 -5.84 3.64
CA GLY A 99 0.12 -5.62 3.21
C GLY A 99 1.11 -6.69 3.67
N HIS A 100 0.66 -7.69 4.43
CA HIS A 100 1.48 -8.82 4.83
C HIS A 100 1.14 -10.07 4.02
N THR A 101 2.17 -10.77 3.53
CA THR A 101 1.90 -11.99 2.75
C THR A 101 1.55 -13.15 3.70
N ASP A 102 0.38 -13.75 3.50
CA ASP A 102 -0.15 -14.84 4.31
C ASP A 102 0.22 -16.22 3.77
N LEU A 103 0.08 -17.24 4.62
CA LEU A 103 0.46 -18.61 4.29
C LEU A 103 -0.75 -19.54 4.22
N LEU A 104 -0.97 -20.16 3.05
CA LEU A 104 -1.83 -21.33 2.92
C LEU A 104 -1.00 -22.62 2.95
N LEU A 105 -1.16 -23.39 4.01
CA LEU A 105 -0.58 -24.73 4.14
C LEU A 105 -1.48 -25.80 3.53
N ILE A 106 -0.95 -26.55 2.56
CA ILE A 106 -1.65 -27.65 1.90
C ILE A 106 -1.33 -28.94 2.66
N ASN A 107 -2.35 -29.57 3.24
CA ASN A 107 -2.20 -30.75 4.09
C ASN A 107 -2.50 -32.04 3.33
N ALA A 108 -1.59 -33.01 3.39
CA ALA A 108 -1.73 -34.31 2.72
C ALA A 108 -2.87 -35.16 3.31
N ALA A 109 -3.19 -34.95 4.60
CA ALA A 109 -4.18 -35.73 5.35
C ALA A 109 -5.13 -34.83 6.14
N GLY A 110 -5.73 -33.83 5.48
CA GLY A 110 -6.71 -32.94 6.08
C GLY A 110 -6.97 -31.70 5.25
N SER A 111 -7.82 -30.82 5.74
CA SER A 111 -8.10 -29.51 5.15
C SER A 111 -6.85 -28.64 5.11
N PRO A 112 -6.68 -27.76 4.10
CA PRO A 112 -5.68 -26.71 4.12
C PRO A 112 -5.82 -25.85 5.37
N SER A 113 -4.72 -25.26 5.80
CA SER A 113 -4.69 -24.34 6.94
C SER A 113 -4.17 -22.99 6.48
N LEU A 114 -5.03 -21.98 6.55
CA LEU A 114 -4.65 -20.60 6.29
C LEU A 114 -4.14 -19.97 7.59
N TYR A 115 -3.05 -19.24 7.45
CA TYR A 115 -2.35 -18.54 8.51
C TYR A 115 -2.21 -17.09 8.09
N ARG A 116 -2.91 -16.20 8.81
CA ARG A 116 -2.78 -14.76 8.65
C ARG A 116 -1.43 -14.33 9.21
N ASN A 117 -0.66 -13.59 8.43
CA ASN A 117 0.57 -12.96 8.87
C ASN A 117 0.21 -11.69 9.65
N LEU A 118 0.70 -11.60 10.88
CA LEU A 118 0.45 -10.47 11.79
C LEU A 118 1.63 -9.49 11.81
N GLY A 119 2.54 -9.59 10.83
CA GLY A 119 3.74 -8.78 10.74
C GLY A 119 4.99 -9.51 11.23
N ARG A 120 6.12 -9.18 10.58
CA ARG A 120 7.48 -9.70 10.77
C ARG A 120 7.57 -11.24 10.78
N TRP A 121 7.17 -11.91 11.87
CA TRP A 121 7.41 -13.35 12.09
C TRP A 121 6.19 -14.12 12.62
N PHE A 122 5.08 -13.45 12.87
CA PHE A 122 3.96 -14.01 13.62
C PHE A 122 2.81 -14.39 12.70
N PHE A 123 2.26 -15.58 12.91
CA PHE A 123 1.13 -16.10 12.17
C PHE A 123 0.00 -16.51 13.11
N ALA A 124 -1.21 -16.05 12.84
CA ALA A 124 -2.41 -16.56 13.47
C ALA A 124 -3.11 -17.53 12.53
N ARG A 125 -3.40 -18.74 13.02
CA ARG A 125 -4.27 -19.65 12.28
C ARG A 125 -5.67 -19.05 12.22
N THR A 126 -6.18 -18.84 11.02
CA THR A 126 -7.57 -18.42 10.82
C THR A 126 -8.48 -19.65 11.00
N ASP A 127 -9.57 -19.52 11.77
CA ASP A 127 -10.50 -20.62 11.98
C ASP A 127 -11.09 -21.14 10.65
N ARG A 128 -11.34 -22.45 10.58
CA ARG A 128 -11.66 -23.20 9.35
C ARG A 128 -12.74 -22.54 8.49
N PHE A 129 -12.39 -22.08 7.28
CA PHE A 129 -13.39 -21.68 6.29
C PHE A 129 -14.29 -22.86 5.92
N LYS A 130 -15.60 -22.62 5.91
CA LYS A 130 -16.58 -23.61 5.49
C LYS A 130 -16.37 -23.91 3.99
N GLY A 131 -16.00 -25.15 3.67
CA GLY A 131 -15.83 -25.63 2.28
C GLY A 131 -14.45 -26.19 1.97
N LEU A 132 -13.44 -25.87 2.79
CA LEU A 132 -12.08 -26.42 2.73
C LEU A 132 -11.93 -27.82 3.33
N ASP A 133 -13.01 -28.46 3.81
CA ASP A 133 -12.96 -29.76 4.52
C ASP A 133 -13.46 -30.95 3.65
N GLU A 134 -13.77 -30.76 2.37
CA GLU A 134 -14.69 -31.66 1.64
C GLU A 134 -14.12 -32.43 0.43
N ILE A 135 -12.87 -32.19 -0.02
CA ILE A 135 -12.40 -32.73 -1.32
C ILE A 135 -11.39 -33.89 -1.26
N GLY A 136 -11.10 -34.43 -0.08
CA GLY A 136 -10.13 -35.53 0.11
C GLY A 136 -8.72 -35.01 0.39
N ALA A 137 -7.68 -35.78 0.04
CA ALA A 137 -6.31 -35.30 0.14
C ALA A 137 -6.06 -34.20 -0.90
N TYR A 138 -5.59 -33.05 -0.44
CA TYR A 138 -5.26 -31.88 -1.27
C TYR A 138 -3.88 -32.10 -1.90
N ARG A 139 -3.67 -31.63 -3.13
CA ARG A 139 -2.41 -31.84 -3.87
C ARG A 139 -1.82 -30.57 -4.49
N GLY A 140 -2.67 -29.66 -4.97
CA GLY A 140 -2.23 -28.39 -5.53
C GLY A 140 -3.23 -27.26 -5.25
N ALA A 141 -2.73 -26.04 -5.16
CA ALA A 141 -3.53 -24.84 -5.05
C ALA A 141 -2.80 -23.64 -5.67
N VAL A 142 -3.56 -22.62 -6.06
CA VAL A 142 -3.07 -21.35 -6.56
C VAL A 142 -3.98 -20.23 -6.04
N TRP A 143 -3.37 -19.10 -5.67
CA TRP A 143 -4.06 -17.84 -5.52
C TRP A 143 -4.23 -17.20 -6.90
N MET A 144 -5.39 -16.61 -7.15
CA MET A 144 -5.75 -16.04 -8.45
C MET A 144 -6.74 -14.88 -8.29
N SER A 145 -7.00 -14.13 -9.36
CA SER A 145 -8.17 -13.25 -9.44
C SER A 145 -9.20 -13.93 -10.34
N ALA A 146 -10.19 -14.62 -9.75
CA ALA A 146 -11.15 -15.42 -10.49
C ALA A 146 -12.37 -14.60 -10.92
N ASP A 147 -12.76 -13.57 -10.17
CA ASP A 147 -13.85 -12.67 -10.53
C ASP A 147 -13.44 -11.21 -10.77
N ASN A 148 -12.13 -10.95 -10.82
CA ASN A 148 -11.54 -9.65 -11.20
C ASN A 148 -11.95 -8.48 -10.27
N ASP A 149 -12.19 -8.76 -8.99
CA ASP A 149 -12.54 -7.75 -7.98
C ASP A 149 -11.33 -7.10 -7.27
N GLY A 150 -10.13 -7.64 -7.52
CA GLY A 150 -8.87 -7.19 -6.91
C GLY A 150 -8.55 -7.87 -5.58
N GLU A 151 -9.39 -8.80 -5.11
CA GLU A 151 -9.15 -9.62 -3.94
C GLU A 151 -8.58 -11.00 -4.36
N PRO A 152 -7.56 -11.54 -3.68
CA PRO A 152 -7.03 -12.86 -4.04
C PRO A 152 -8.01 -13.99 -3.73
N ASP A 153 -8.48 -14.65 -4.78
CA ASP A 153 -9.28 -15.87 -4.75
C ASP A 153 -8.42 -17.12 -4.67
N LEU A 154 -9.03 -18.24 -4.27
CA LEU A 154 -8.32 -19.50 -4.09
C LEU A 154 -8.88 -20.62 -4.96
N ALA A 155 -8.02 -21.20 -5.81
CA ALA A 155 -8.30 -22.45 -6.52
C ALA A 155 -7.47 -23.60 -5.95
N PHE A 156 -8.08 -24.78 -5.79
CA PHE A 156 -7.38 -25.97 -5.29
C PHE A 156 -7.91 -27.26 -5.89
N THR A 157 -7.01 -28.25 -6.04
CA THR A 157 -7.28 -29.60 -6.55
C THR A 157 -6.91 -30.65 -5.51
N GLY A 158 -7.64 -31.76 -5.53
CA GLY A 158 -7.36 -32.94 -4.72
C GLY A 158 -7.95 -34.19 -5.32
N GLU A 159 -7.95 -35.29 -4.56
CA GLU A 159 -8.31 -36.63 -5.06
C GLU A 159 -9.77 -36.77 -5.53
N ARG A 160 -10.69 -35.89 -5.11
CA ARG A 160 -12.11 -36.01 -5.48
C ARG A 160 -12.60 -34.91 -6.39
N SER A 161 -12.03 -33.70 -6.29
CA SER A 161 -12.50 -32.54 -7.05
C SER A 161 -11.53 -31.37 -7.02
N THR A 162 -11.67 -30.50 -8.02
CA THR A 162 -11.12 -29.14 -8.04
C THR A 162 -12.20 -28.13 -7.70
N ARG A 163 -11.86 -27.11 -6.91
CA ARG A 163 -12.77 -26.04 -6.51
C ARG A 163 -12.09 -24.68 -6.62
N VAL A 164 -12.91 -23.66 -6.83
CA VAL A 164 -12.54 -22.24 -6.73
C VAL A 164 -13.42 -21.62 -5.66
N MET A 165 -12.82 -20.85 -4.76
CA MET A 165 -13.45 -20.15 -3.66
C MET A 165 -13.19 -18.66 -3.84
N LEU A 166 -14.28 -17.88 -3.89
CA LEU A 166 -14.18 -16.44 -4.03
C LEU A 166 -13.91 -15.81 -2.67
N ASN A 167 -12.83 -15.07 -2.57
CA ASN A 167 -12.55 -14.23 -1.43
C ASN A 167 -13.30 -12.91 -1.62
N ASN A 168 -13.97 -12.47 -0.56
CA ASN A 168 -14.83 -11.29 -0.54
C ASN A 168 -14.68 -10.80 0.90
N LEU A 169 -13.73 -9.90 1.22
CA LEU A 169 -13.18 -9.61 2.56
C LEU A 169 -14.18 -9.71 3.73
N ALA A 170 -15.39 -9.16 3.56
CA ALA A 170 -16.45 -9.18 4.58
C ALA A 170 -17.09 -10.57 4.84
N ALA A 171 -16.99 -11.48 3.87
CA ALA A 171 -17.51 -12.84 3.89
C ALA A 171 -16.56 -13.79 3.12
N PRO A 172 -15.31 -13.98 3.60
CA PRO A 172 -14.24 -14.60 2.84
C PRO A 172 -14.55 -16.05 2.46
N PHE A 173 -14.03 -16.46 1.30
CA PHE A 173 -14.11 -17.80 0.74
C PHE A 173 -15.55 -18.33 0.60
N GLN A 174 -16.42 -17.57 -0.07
CA GLN A 174 -17.70 -18.09 -0.55
C GLN A 174 -17.48 -19.05 -1.72
N GLN A 175 -18.05 -20.26 -1.61
CA GLN A 175 -18.08 -21.17 -2.74
C GLN A 175 -19.06 -20.67 -3.81
N ARG A 176 -18.59 -20.45 -5.05
CA ARG A 176 -19.45 -20.04 -6.17
C ARG A 176 -19.66 -21.07 -7.27
N THR A 177 -18.83 -22.12 -7.34
CA THR A 177 -18.87 -23.06 -8.47
C THR A 177 -19.18 -24.51 -8.05
N TRP A 178 -20.03 -25.19 -8.84
CA TRP A 178 -20.45 -26.61 -8.67
C TRP A 178 -19.71 -27.59 -9.58
N ALA A 179 -18.48 -27.33 -9.95
CA ALA A 179 -17.77 -28.25 -10.83
C ALA A 179 -17.06 -29.35 -10.03
N PHE A 180 -17.63 -30.55 -10.02
CA PHE A 180 -16.91 -31.78 -9.64
C PHE A 180 -16.08 -32.23 -10.83
N PHE A 181 -14.93 -31.59 -11.05
CA PHE A 181 -13.92 -32.14 -11.94
C PHE A 181 -13.30 -33.38 -11.28
N SER A 182 -12.82 -34.36 -12.04
CA SER A 182 -12.08 -35.49 -11.46
C SER A 182 -10.81 -35.02 -10.73
N SER A 183 -10.23 -35.92 -9.95
CA SER A 183 -8.88 -35.86 -9.39
C SER A 183 -7.84 -35.12 -10.26
N GLY A 184 -7.04 -34.29 -9.61
CA GLY A 184 -5.86 -33.66 -10.20
C GLY A 184 -4.77 -33.41 -9.17
N CYS A 185 -3.53 -33.24 -9.63
CA CYS A 185 -2.35 -33.13 -8.77
C CYS A 185 -1.77 -31.72 -8.67
N GLY A 186 -1.87 -30.91 -9.73
CA GLY A 186 -1.38 -29.54 -9.74
C GLY A 186 -2.31 -28.59 -10.47
N LEU A 187 -2.18 -27.31 -10.12
CA LEU A 187 -2.91 -26.20 -10.75
C LEU A 187 -1.92 -25.10 -11.12
N SER A 188 -2.21 -24.43 -12.22
CA SER A 188 -1.56 -23.18 -12.63
C SER A 188 -2.62 -22.27 -13.23
N ALA A 189 -2.58 -20.98 -12.91
CA ALA A 189 -3.54 -20.00 -13.38
C ALA A 189 -2.89 -19.05 -14.40
N ALA A 190 -3.60 -18.75 -15.49
CA ALA A 190 -3.25 -17.68 -16.42
C ALA A 190 -4.41 -17.29 -17.32
N ASP A 191 -4.44 -16.05 -17.78
CA ASP A 191 -5.38 -15.59 -18.82
C ASP A 191 -4.79 -15.98 -20.20
N TRP A 192 -5.08 -17.20 -20.66
CA TRP A 192 -4.43 -17.73 -21.87
C TRP A 192 -5.13 -17.31 -23.16
N ASP A 193 -6.42 -16.95 -23.13
CA ASP A 193 -7.15 -16.56 -24.34
C ASP A 193 -7.33 -15.04 -24.47
N GLY A 194 -6.81 -14.29 -23.50
CA GLY A 194 -6.72 -12.84 -23.54
C GLY A 194 -8.07 -12.16 -23.33
N ASP A 195 -9.02 -12.83 -22.69
CA ASP A 195 -10.34 -12.28 -22.40
C ASP A 195 -10.38 -11.44 -21.11
N GLY A 196 -9.28 -11.45 -20.34
CA GLY A 196 -9.10 -10.67 -19.13
C GLY A 196 -9.44 -11.43 -17.84
N ASP A 197 -9.99 -12.65 -17.93
CA ASP A 197 -10.24 -13.51 -16.79
C ASP A 197 -9.11 -14.54 -16.67
N GLN A 198 -8.59 -14.79 -15.45
CA GLN A 198 -7.63 -15.89 -15.28
C GLN A 198 -8.32 -17.24 -15.45
N ASP A 199 -7.76 -18.08 -16.31
CA ASP A 199 -8.13 -19.47 -16.52
C ASP A 199 -7.24 -20.44 -15.71
N LEU A 200 -7.56 -21.74 -15.74
CA LEU A 200 -6.82 -22.77 -14.99
C LEU A 200 -6.37 -23.96 -15.85
N TYR A 201 -5.10 -24.34 -15.74
CA TYR A 201 -4.60 -25.65 -16.18
C TYR A 201 -4.58 -26.63 -15.01
N GLN A 202 -5.25 -27.77 -15.16
CA GLN A 202 -5.27 -28.85 -14.17
C GLN A 202 -4.51 -30.07 -14.70
N SER A 203 -3.45 -30.48 -13.98
CA SER A 203 -2.76 -31.74 -14.27
C SER A 203 -3.52 -32.94 -13.70
N ALA A 204 -3.63 -34.00 -14.50
CA ALA A 204 -4.34 -35.22 -14.12
C ALA A 204 -3.36 -36.27 -13.57
N CYS A 205 -3.77 -37.00 -12.52
CA CYS A 205 -2.90 -37.97 -11.86
C CYS A 205 -3.53 -39.30 -11.43
N ASP A 206 -4.73 -39.62 -11.93
CA ASP A 206 -5.34 -40.94 -11.74
C ASP A 206 -5.10 -41.87 -12.94
N GLU A 207 -4.91 -43.16 -12.66
CA GLU A 207 -4.73 -44.23 -13.65
C GLU A 207 -5.98 -44.46 -14.53
N ASP A 208 -7.15 -43.94 -14.13
CA ASP A 208 -8.46 -44.15 -14.77
C ASP A 208 -8.74 -43.20 -15.94
N ASN A 209 -7.76 -43.01 -16.84
CA ASN A 209 -7.93 -42.28 -18.11
C ASN A 209 -8.38 -40.81 -17.93
N SER A 210 -7.94 -40.15 -16.85
CA SER A 210 -8.12 -38.71 -16.65
C SER A 210 -7.13 -37.94 -17.52
N LEU A 211 -7.63 -37.12 -18.44
CA LEU A 211 -6.83 -36.20 -19.26
C LEU A 211 -6.57 -34.91 -18.47
N ASP A 212 -5.42 -34.27 -18.71
CA ASP A 212 -5.19 -32.89 -18.31
C ASP A 212 -6.32 -31.99 -18.83
N ARG A 213 -6.59 -30.89 -18.13
CA ARG A 213 -7.70 -30.01 -18.47
C ARG A 213 -7.28 -28.55 -18.53
N PHE A 214 -7.69 -27.92 -19.61
CA PHE A 214 -7.84 -26.48 -19.69
C PHE A 214 -9.26 -26.15 -19.19
N LEU A 215 -9.34 -25.43 -18.09
CA LEU A 215 -10.57 -24.94 -17.47
C LEU A 215 -10.69 -23.44 -17.75
N ARG A 216 -11.53 -23.08 -18.72
CA ARG A 216 -11.76 -21.69 -19.10
C ARG A 216 -12.70 -21.02 -18.09
N ASN A 217 -12.33 -19.85 -17.58
CA ASN A 217 -13.21 -18.99 -16.82
C ASN A 217 -14.28 -18.41 -17.75
N GLN A 218 -15.49 -18.21 -17.27
CA GLN A 218 -16.62 -17.68 -18.05
C GLN A 218 -17.05 -16.33 -17.50
N GLY A 219 -16.14 -15.66 -16.80
CA GLY A 219 -16.39 -14.52 -15.94
C GLY A 219 -16.84 -14.91 -14.54
N PHE A 220 -16.53 -14.03 -13.60
CA PHE A 220 -17.01 -14.06 -12.21
C PHE A 220 -16.74 -15.40 -11.49
N GLY A 221 -15.58 -16.01 -11.73
CA GLY A 221 -15.12 -17.24 -11.10
C GLY A 221 -15.83 -18.53 -11.54
N THR A 222 -16.52 -18.52 -12.69
CA THR A 222 -17.26 -19.69 -13.19
C THR A 222 -16.47 -20.45 -14.24
N PHE A 223 -16.01 -21.67 -13.91
CA PHE A 223 -15.14 -22.45 -14.81
C PHE A 223 -15.87 -23.56 -15.57
N GLN A 224 -15.44 -23.78 -16.81
CA GLN A 224 -15.84 -24.93 -17.63
C GLN A 224 -14.64 -25.59 -18.30
N VAL A 225 -14.73 -26.89 -18.60
CA VAL A 225 -13.72 -27.55 -19.43
C VAL A 225 -13.77 -26.95 -20.84
N ALA A 226 -12.64 -26.43 -21.32
CA ALA A 226 -12.46 -25.95 -22.69
C ALA A 226 -12.42 -27.15 -23.65
N GLY A 227 -13.60 -27.66 -24.03
CA GLY A 227 -13.72 -28.84 -24.90
C GLY A 227 -13.28 -28.62 -26.36
N ASP A 228 -13.03 -27.36 -26.72
CA ASP A 228 -12.40 -26.93 -27.97
C ASP A 228 -10.87 -27.07 -27.94
N VAL A 229 -10.25 -27.01 -26.77
CA VAL A 229 -8.82 -27.26 -26.59
C VAL A 229 -8.62 -28.78 -26.45
N ILE A 230 -7.87 -29.38 -27.37
CA ILE A 230 -7.54 -30.81 -27.33
C ILE A 230 -6.13 -30.96 -26.76
N PRO A 231 -5.98 -31.45 -25.51
CA PRO A 231 -4.66 -31.76 -24.97
C PRO A 231 -3.96 -32.79 -25.86
N ALA A 232 -2.66 -32.65 -26.04
CA ALA A 232 -1.84 -33.61 -26.78
C ALA A 232 -1.68 -34.93 -26.00
N THR A 233 -2.03 -34.92 -24.71
CA THR A 233 -1.86 -36.02 -23.76
C THR A 233 -3.05 -36.99 -23.79
N ASN A 234 -3.11 -37.90 -24.77
CA ASN A 234 -3.99 -39.08 -24.66
C ASN A 234 -3.38 -40.11 -23.69
N GLY A 235 -3.55 -39.90 -22.38
CA GLY A 235 -3.25 -40.89 -21.32
C GLY A 235 -1.88 -40.76 -20.63
N ARG A 236 -1.43 -39.54 -20.32
CA ARG A 236 -0.19 -39.29 -19.54
C ARG A 236 -0.54 -38.83 -18.12
N LEU A 237 0.28 -39.18 -17.13
CA LEU A 237 0.17 -38.61 -15.78
C LEU A 237 1.04 -37.35 -15.75
N ALA A 238 0.49 -36.18 -15.48
CA ALA A 238 1.26 -34.94 -15.37
C ALA A 238 1.50 -34.60 -13.89
N VAL A 239 2.72 -34.22 -13.53
CA VAL A 239 3.04 -33.77 -12.17
C VAL A 239 2.65 -32.30 -11.98
N GLY A 240 2.82 -31.49 -13.01
CA GLY A 240 2.42 -30.09 -13.00
C GLY A 240 2.66 -29.42 -14.35
N ALA A 241 2.28 -28.14 -14.44
CA ALA A 241 2.56 -27.30 -15.58
C ALA A 241 2.91 -25.87 -15.15
N VAL A 242 3.56 -25.11 -16.02
CA VAL A 242 3.86 -23.69 -15.83
C VAL A 242 3.49 -22.92 -17.10
N PHE A 243 2.98 -21.71 -16.93
CA PHE A 243 2.78 -20.77 -18.01
C PHE A 243 4.05 -19.95 -18.25
N LEU A 244 4.44 -19.78 -19.50
CA LEU A 244 5.64 -19.05 -19.91
C LEU A 244 5.50 -18.55 -21.36
N ASP A 245 6.15 -17.46 -21.72
CA ASP A 245 6.30 -17.03 -23.12
C ASP A 245 7.62 -17.61 -23.66
N TYR A 246 7.58 -18.81 -24.27
CA TYR A 246 8.83 -19.49 -24.67
C TYR A 246 9.35 -19.00 -26.03
N ASP A 247 8.49 -18.45 -26.90
CA ASP A 247 8.87 -18.01 -28.24
C ASP A 247 8.88 -16.49 -28.46
N ARG A 248 8.63 -15.70 -27.41
CA ARG A 248 8.65 -14.22 -27.37
C ARG A 248 7.61 -13.59 -28.28
N ASP A 249 6.46 -14.24 -28.43
CA ASP A 249 5.35 -13.71 -29.21
C ASP A 249 4.36 -12.89 -28.36
N GLY A 250 4.54 -12.92 -27.04
CA GLY A 250 3.74 -12.17 -26.06
C GLY A 250 2.50 -12.92 -25.57
N ASP A 251 2.26 -14.14 -26.05
CA ASP A 251 1.21 -15.02 -25.57
C ASP A 251 1.79 -16.05 -24.59
N LEU A 252 1.05 -16.38 -23.52
CA LEU A 252 1.52 -17.38 -22.55
C LEU A 252 1.28 -18.80 -23.06
N ASP A 253 2.35 -19.55 -23.21
CA ASP A 253 2.42 -20.97 -23.54
C ASP A 253 2.36 -21.84 -22.27
N VAL A 254 2.25 -23.17 -22.45
CA VAL A 254 2.23 -24.12 -21.32
C VAL A 254 3.30 -25.18 -21.50
N PHE A 255 4.18 -25.31 -20.51
CA PHE A 255 5.04 -26.48 -20.36
C PHE A 255 4.47 -27.43 -19.32
N ALA A 256 4.17 -28.68 -19.71
CA ALA A 256 3.63 -29.72 -18.84
C ALA A 256 4.65 -30.86 -18.65
N ALA A 257 5.07 -31.08 -17.40
CA ALA A 257 6.01 -32.11 -17.02
C ALA A 257 5.28 -33.43 -16.69
N ASN A 258 5.69 -34.53 -17.32
CA ASN A 258 4.96 -35.80 -17.30
C ASN A 258 5.72 -36.92 -16.54
N ALA A 259 4.95 -37.75 -15.85
CA ALA A 259 5.37 -39.02 -15.25
C ALA A 259 4.89 -40.22 -16.09
N MET A 260 5.63 -41.35 -15.98
CA MET A 260 5.32 -42.59 -16.72
C MET A 260 3.96 -43.20 -16.32
N ALA A 261 3.28 -43.81 -17.29
CA ALA A 261 2.12 -44.68 -17.05
C ALA A 261 2.56 -46.08 -16.58
N GLU A 262 1.99 -46.57 -15.48
CA GLU A 262 2.16 -47.95 -15.01
C GLU A 262 1.12 -48.88 -15.68
N PRO A 263 1.50 -50.07 -16.21
CA PRO A 263 2.82 -50.68 -16.19
C PRO A 263 3.74 -50.26 -17.36
N PRO A 264 5.08 -50.31 -17.16
CA PRO A 264 6.08 -49.87 -18.14
C PRO A 264 6.17 -50.84 -19.33
N GLY A 265 5.47 -50.52 -20.42
CA GLY A 265 5.41 -51.35 -21.62
C GLY A 265 5.77 -50.65 -22.94
N GLU A 266 5.65 -49.34 -23.02
CA GLU A 266 5.97 -48.57 -24.24
C GLU A 266 6.75 -47.30 -23.87
N LEU A 267 8.08 -47.37 -23.94
CA LEU A 267 9.06 -46.29 -23.69
C LEU A 267 8.94 -45.07 -24.64
N SER A 268 7.79 -44.84 -25.28
CA SER A 268 7.58 -43.77 -26.26
C SER A 268 6.39 -42.86 -25.96
N THR A 269 5.74 -42.98 -24.79
CA THR A 269 4.51 -42.23 -24.45
C THR A 269 4.62 -41.29 -23.24
N ALA A 270 5.76 -41.25 -22.53
CA ALA A 270 5.95 -40.51 -21.27
C ALA A 270 6.88 -39.28 -21.39
N SER A 271 6.82 -38.55 -22.52
CA SER A 271 7.61 -37.32 -22.70
C SER A 271 6.88 -36.08 -22.18
N ASP A 272 7.63 -35.12 -21.67
CA ASP A 272 7.17 -33.75 -21.39
C ASP A 272 6.57 -33.09 -22.65
N VAL A 273 5.66 -32.15 -22.46
CA VAL A 273 4.94 -31.48 -23.55
C VAL A 273 5.04 -29.97 -23.41
N LEU A 274 5.42 -29.32 -24.51
CA LEU A 274 5.25 -27.89 -24.70
C LEU A 274 4.04 -27.62 -25.60
N TYR A 275 3.13 -26.81 -25.10
CA TYR A 275 1.94 -26.32 -25.78
C TYR A 275 2.16 -24.85 -26.14
N ARG A 276 2.34 -24.56 -27.42
CA ARG A 276 2.38 -23.17 -27.88
C ARG A 276 0.98 -22.61 -28.01
N ASN A 277 0.73 -21.44 -27.45
CA ASN A 277 -0.49 -20.67 -27.66
C ASN A 277 -0.47 -20.05 -29.06
N ASP A 278 -1.46 -20.34 -29.90
CA ASP A 278 -1.49 -19.83 -31.28
C ASP A 278 -2.13 -18.41 -31.38
N GLY A 279 -2.20 -17.67 -30.26
CA GLY A 279 -2.72 -16.30 -30.15
C GLY A 279 -4.24 -16.15 -30.36
N ASN A 280 -4.97 -17.26 -30.29
CA ASN A 280 -6.42 -17.30 -30.49
C ASN A 280 -7.14 -18.21 -29.49
N GLY A 281 -6.51 -18.46 -28.33
CA GLY A 281 -7.02 -19.34 -27.29
C GLY A 281 -6.99 -20.83 -27.67
N GLN A 282 -6.14 -21.21 -28.62
CA GLN A 282 -5.87 -22.61 -29.00
C GLN A 282 -4.40 -22.94 -28.79
N PHE A 283 -4.13 -24.20 -28.51
CA PHE A 283 -2.78 -24.69 -28.27
C PHE A 283 -2.34 -25.72 -29.32
N SER A 284 -1.10 -25.57 -29.78
CA SER A 284 -0.41 -26.52 -30.65
C SER A 284 0.75 -27.19 -29.89
N SER A 285 0.85 -28.51 -29.95
CA SER A 285 2.00 -29.22 -29.33
C SER A 285 3.26 -29.08 -30.18
N VAL A 286 4.36 -28.65 -29.57
CA VAL A 286 5.63 -28.38 -30.24
C VAL A 286 6.69 -29.44 -29.86
N LEU A 287 6.55 -30.65 -30.40
CA LEU A 287 7.54 -31.72 -30.19
C LEU A 287 8.93 -31.38 -30.76
N SER A 288 9.00 -30.46 -31.74
CA SER A 288 10.26 -30.02 -32.36
C SER A 288 11.11 -29.10 -31.48
N ALA A 289 10.55 -28.55 -30.41
CA ALA A 289 11.26 -27.63 -29.51
C ALA A 289 12.34 -28.33 -28.66
N GLY A 290 12.53 -29.65 -28.78
CA GLY A 290 13.61 -30.38 -28.11
C GLY A 290 13.29 -30.84 -26.68
N VAL A 291 12.10 -30.52 -26.15
CA VAL A 291 11.63 -30.98 -24.83
C VAL A 291 11.29 -32.47 -24.81
N ALA A 292 10.89 -33.04 -25.96
CA ALA A 292 10.55 -34.46 -26.10
C ALA A 292 11.80 -35.29 -26.46
N GLY A 293 12.35 -36.02 -25.49
CA GLY A 293 13.42 -37.01 -25.71
C GLY A 293 14.76 -36.74 -25.02
N GLY A 294 14.86 -35.68 -24.20
CA GLY A 294 16.01 -35.44 -23.31
C GLY A 294 15.91 -36.18 -21.96
N THR A 295 14.68 -36.48 -21.51
CA THR A 295 14.37 -37.04 -20.20
C THR A 295 13.79 -38.45 -20.35
N ALA A 296 14.61 -39.47 -20.08
CA ALA A 296 14.06 -40.80 -19.80
C ALA A 296 13.55 -40.80 -18.35
N ASP A 297 12.23 -40.69 -18.21
CA ASP A 297 11.40 -41.18 -17.10
C ASP A 297 11.24 -40.30 -15.82
N GLN A 298 9.95 -40.12 -15.47
CA GLN A 298 9.38 -39.71 -14.18
C GLN A 298 9.68 -38.29 -13.67
N ALA A 299 9.19 -37.24 -14.34
CA ALA A 299 9.23 -35.89 -13.77
C ALA A 299 8.62 -35.83 -12.35
N TRP A 300 9.15 -34.97 -11.49
CA TRP A 300 8.75 -34.78 -10.09
C TRP A 300 8.57 -33.30 -9.73
N GLY A 301 9.30 -32.40 -10.38
CA GLY A 301 9.19 -30.96 -10.16
C GLY A 301 9.63 -30.19 -11.40
N LEU A 302 9.19 -28.94 -11.50
CA LEU A 302 9.47 -28.07 -12.63
C LEU A 302 9.58 -26.62 -12.16
N ALA A 303 10.39 -25.82 -12.86
CA ALA A 303 10.45 -24.37 -12.74
C ALA A 303 10.76 -23.77 -14.12
N ALA A 304 10.29 -22.55 -14.37
CA ALA A 304 10.60 -21.78 -15.57
C ALA A 304 11.14 -20.41 -15.15
N ALA A 305 12.27 -20.01 -15.70
CA ALA A 305 12.90 -18.72 -15.45
C ALA A 305 13.94 -18.43 -16.54
N ASP A 306 14.24 -17.17 -16.78
CA ASP A 306 15.36 -16.77 -17.64
C ASP A 306 16.64 -16.70 -16.79
N PHE A 307 17.39 -17.81 -16.72
CA PHE A 307 18.53 -17.91 -15.82
C PHE A 307 19.74 -17.12 -16.30
N ASP A 308 19.88 -16.90 -17.61
CA ASP A 308 21.01 -16.15 -18.17
C ASP A 308 20.66 -14.73 -18.60
N ASN A 309 19.44 -14.28 -18.28
CA ASN A 309 18.90 -12.96 -18.58
C ASN A 309 18.98 -12.61 -20.07
N ASP A 310 18.99 -13.61 -20.97
CA ASP A 310 19.07 -13.36 -22.41
C ASP A 310 17.72 -12.97 -23.04
N GLY A 311 16.64 -13.09 -22.27
CA GLY A 311 15.23 -12.82 -22.56
C GLY A 311 14.43 -14.05 -22.97
N TRP A 312 15.05 -15.24 -23.08
CA TRP A 312 14.37 -16.50 -23.43
C TRP A 312 14.17 -17.30 -22.14
N VAL A 313 12.92 -17.62 -21.81
CA VAL A 313 12.62 -18.39 -20.60
C VAL A 313 13.14 -19.83 -20.75
N ASP A 314 13.97 -20.26 -19.79
CA ASP A 314 14.53 -21.61 -19.68
C ASP A 314 13.63 -22.52 -18.82
N LEU A 315 13.94 -23.82 -18.81
CA LEU A 315 13.22 -24.82 -18.01
C LEU A 315 14.16 -25.61 -17.10
N LEU A 316 13.77 -25.80 -15.85
CA LEU A 316 14.42 -26.71 -14.90
C LEU A 316 13.45 -27.83 -14.54
N VAL A 317 13.80 -29.07 -14.87
CA VAL A 317 12.97 -30.26 -14.61
C VAL A 317 13.70 -31.22 -13.70
N THR A 318 13.06 -31.67 -12.63
CA THR A 318 13.59 -32.72 -11.75
C THR A 318 12.82 -34.02 -11.97
N ASN A 319 13.53 -35.15 -11.93
CA ASN A 319 12.99 -36.48 -12.13
C ASN A 319 13.11 -37.32 -10.85
N ARG A 320 12.16 -38.23 -10.65
CA ARG A 320 12.17 -39.23 -9.60
C ARG A 320 13.32 -40.21 -9.79
N ASP A 321 13.98 -40.57 -8.69
CA ASP A 321 14.99 -41.63 -8.71
C ASP A 321 14.29 -42.99 -8.82
N ALA A 322 14.31 -43.58 -10.01
CA ALA A 322 13.73 -44.90 -10.27
C ALA A 322 14.69 -46.06 -9.96
N GLY A 323 15.81 -45.82 -9.26
CA GLY A 323 16.70 -46.85 -8.70
C GLY A 323 17.45 -47.74 -9.71
N ASP A 324 17.11 -47.71 -11.00
CA ASP A 324 17.72 -48.50 -12.08
C ASP A 324 17.98 -47.66 -13.37
N LEU A 325 17.69 -46.36 -13.34
CA LEU A 325 17.93 -45.43 -14.45
C LEU A 325 19.24 -44.67 -14.23
N SER A 326 20.09 -44.68 -15.25
CA SER A 326 21.50 -44.22 -15.18
C SER A 326 21.70 -42.81 -15.75
N GLY A 327 20.79 -41.87 -15.42
CA GLY A 327 20.83 -40.47 -15.85
C GLY A 327 20.80 -39.48 -14.68
N PRO A 328 21.11 -38.19 -14.90
CA PRO A 328 20.92 -37.15 -13.89
C PRO A 328 19.43 -36.98 -13.55
N SER A 329 19.11 -36.76 -12.27
CA SER A 329 17.74 -36.54 -11.78
C SER A 329 17.29 -35.07 -11.88
N VAL A 330 18.12 -34.19 -12.43
CA VAL A 330 17.86 -32.77 -12.61
C VAL A 330 18.34 -32.38 -13.99
N HIS A 331 17.52 -31.64 -14.74
CA HIS A 331 17.79 -31.20 -16.09
C HIS A 331 17.53 -29.70 -16.21
N LEU A 332 18.57 -28.94 -16.55
CA LEU A 332 18.43 -27.55 -16.95
C LEU A 332 18.41 -27.49 -18.48
N LEU A 333 17.33 -27.01 -19.06
CA LEU A 333 17.12 -26.88 -20.49
C LEU A 333 17.11 -25.40 -20.84
N ARG A 334 18.16 -24.95 -21.53
CA ARG A 334 18.29 -23.57 -21.99
C ARG A 334 17.48 -23.36 -23.26
N ASN A 335 16.67 -22.31 -23.31
CA ASN A 335 15.94 -21.90 -24.49
C ASN A 335 16.84 -21.06 -25.41
N VAL A 336 17.08 -21.57 -26.61
CA VAL A 336 17.87 -20.90 -27.64
C VAL A 336 16.94 -20.63 -28.81
N GLU A 337 16.34 -19.43 -28.81
CA GLU A 337 15.47 -18.96 -29.88
C GLU A 337 14.29 -19.91 -30.17
N GLY A 338 13.58 -20.35 -29.12
CA GLY A 338 12.42 -21.23 -29.19
C GLY A 338 12.76 -22.72 -29.27
N THR A 339 14.03 -23.10 -29.09
CA THR A 339 14.46 -24.51 -29.03
C THR A 339 15.29 -24.77 -27.78
N PHE A 340 14.94 -25.82 -27.04
CA PHE A 340 15.61 -26.19 -25.80
C PHE A 340 16.84 -27.07 -26.02
N VAL A 341 17.93 -26.73 -25.35
CA VAL A 341 19.19 -27.49 -25.31
C VAL A 341 19.58 -27.83 -23.87
N ASP A 342 20.10 -29.03 -23.64
CA ASP A 342 20.54 -29.45 -22.30
C ASP A 342 21.77 -28.65 -21.84
N ALA A 343 21.59 -27.85 -20.79
CA ALA A 343 22.58 -27.03 -20.11
C ALA A 343 22.85 -27.50 -18.67
N THR A 344 22.43 -28.71 -18.31
CA THR A 344 22.55 -29.29 -16.95
C THR A 344 23.97 -29.25 -16.38
N VAL A 345 24.99 -29.31 -17.25
CA VAL A 345 26.40 -29.21 -16.88
C VAL A 345 26.76 -27.93 -16.12
N GLY A 346 26.00 -26.85 -16.32
CA GLY A 346 26.17 -25.58 -15.60
C GLY A 346 25.67 -25.59 -14.16
N LEU A 347 24.79 -26.53 -13.81
CA LEU A 347 24.22 -26.71 -12.47
C LEU A 347 24.87 -27.92 -11.78
N PRO A 348 25.82 -27.73 -10.85
CA PRO A 348 26.65 -28.81 -10.31
C PRO A 348 25.94 -29.66 -9.24
N VAL A 349 24.75 -30.21 -9.55
CA VAL A 349 23.90 -30.95 -8.58
C VAL A 349 24.60 -32.21 -8.05
N GLY A 350 25.49 -32.86 -8.80
CA GLY A 350 26.21 -34.05 -8.36
C GLY A 350 25.43 -35.37 -8.57
N ALA A 351 25.58 -36.33 -7.64
CA ALA A 351 24.88 -37.64 -7.71
C ALA A 351 23.36 -37.47 -7.55
N PRO A 352 22.53 -38.40 -8.08
CA PRO A 352 21.07 -38.25 -8.11
C PRO A 352 20.51 -37.94 -6.72
N SER A 353 19.73 -36.85 -6.65
CA SER A 353 18.95 -36.46 -5.48
C SER A 353 17.68 -37.28 -5.42
N LEU A 354 17.32 -37.80 -4.25
CA LEU A 354 16.01 -38.41 -4.05
C LEU A 354 14.92 -37.33 -4.16
N ASN A 355 14.12 -37.38 -5.23
CA ASN A 355 12.85 -36.65 -5.43
C ASN A 355 12.92 -35.18 -4.98
N SER A 356 13.61 -34.35 -5.76
CA SER A 356 13.77 -32.92 -5.47
C SER A 356 12.70 -32.06 -6.15
N VAL A 357 12.26 -31.00 -5.49
CA VAL A 357 11.35 -29.97 -6.04
C VAL A 357 12.16 -28.68 -6.23
N PRO A 358 12.26 -28.14 -7.45
CA PRO A 358 12.93 -26.88 -7.69
C PRO A 358 12.03 -25.70 -7.33
N VAL A 359 12.61 -24.70 -6.68
CA VAL A 359 12.02 -23.39 -6.47
C VAL A 359 13.07 -22.35 -6.86
N VAL A 360 12.68 -21.34 -7.63
CA VAL A 360 13.60 -20.40 -8.28
C VAL A 360 13.18 -18.96 -8.05
N GLY A 361 14.17 -18.09 -7.86
CA GLY A 361 14.02 -16.64 -7.63
C GLY A 361 15.37 -16.01 -7.30
N ASP A 362 15.42 -14.69 -7.25
CA ASP A 362 16.63 -13.92 -6.93
C ASP A 362 16.86 -13.91 -5.40
N LEU A 363 17.51 -14.94 -4.88
CA LEU A 363 17.62 -15.17 -3.43
C LEU A 363 18.64 -14.23 -2.78
N ASN A 364 19.67 -13.80 -3.52
CA ASN A 364 20.73 -12.96 -2.98
C ASN A 364 20.61 -11.47 -3.38
N GLY A 365 19.61 -11.11 -4.19
CA GLY A 365 19.33 -9.74 -4.63
C GLY A 365 20.29 -9.19 -5.67
N ASP A 366 21.01 -10.05 -6.40
CA ASP A 366 21.95 -9.66 -7.47
C ASP A 366 21.32 -9.62 -8.86
N GLY A 367 20.05 -10.04 -8.97
CA GLY A 367 19.28 -10.01 -10.20
C GLY A 367 19.47 -11.20 -11.12
N TRP A 368 20.18 -12.22 -10.67
CA TRP A 368 20.29 -13.50 -11.36
C TRP A 368 19.45 -14.53 -10.64
N VAL A 369 18.60 -15.23 -11.40
CA VAL A 369 17.67 -16.19 -10.80
C VAL A 369 18.45 -17.37 -10.22
N ASP A 370 18.32 -17.58 -8.92
CA ASP A 370 18.94 -18.65 -8.15
C ASP A 370 18.05 -19.90 -8.10
N VAL A 371 18.63 -21.03 -7.68
CA VAL A 371 17.92 -22.31 -7.58
C VAL A 371 18.00 -22.86 -6.16
N TYR A 372 16.84 -23.04 -5.53
CA TYR A 372 16.66 -23.81 -4.32
C TYR A 372 16.05 -25.18 -4.66
N LEU A 373 16.77 -26.27 -4.37
CA LEU A 373 16.29 -27.63 -4.55
C LEU A 373 15.87 -28.21 -3.19
N ALA A 374 14.56 -28.31 -2.97
CA ALA A 374 14.03 -28.98 -1.80
C ALA A 374 14.12 -30.50 -2.00
N SER A 375 14.78 -31.24 -1.10
CA SER A 375 14.99 -32.69 -1.31
C SER A 375 14.87 -33.52 -0.04
N GLY A 376 14.50 -34.80 -0.22
CA GLY A 376 14.43 -35.79 0.84
C GLY A 376 15.80 -36.24 1.38
N ASP A 377 16.88 -36.01 0.65
CA ASP A 377 18.26 -36.31 1.10
C ASP A 377 19.04 -35.07 1.59
N GLY A 378 18.40 -33.90 1.58
CA GLY A 378 18.95 -32.63 2.06
C GLY A 378 18.78 -31.53 1.01
N ASP A 379 18.33 -30.36 1.44
CA ASP A 379 18.15 -29.21 0.55
C ASP A 379 19.47 -28.70 0.02
N ARG A 380 19.42 -28.14 -1.18
CA ARG A 380 20.59 -27.53 -1.84
C ARG A 380 20.22 -26.16 -2.34
N LEU A 381 21.13 -25.22 -2.16
CA LEU A 381 21.01 -23.86 -2.67
C LEU A 381 22.12 -23.64 -3.71
N PHE A 382 21.76 -23.10 -4.86
CA PHE A 382 22.70 -22.76 -5.91
C PHE A 382 22.51 -21.29 -6.28
N HIS A 383 23.54 -20.48 -6.04
CA HIS A 383 23.55 -19.12 -6.56
C HIS A 383 23.98 -19.15 -8.02
N ASN A 384 23.31 -18.34 -8.81
CA ASN A 384 23.66 -18.10 -10.18
C ASN A 384 24.90 -17.20 -10.23
N ASP A 385 25.94 -17.62 -10.96
CA ASP A 385 27.23 -16.88 -10.99
C ASP A 385 27.16 -15.59 -11.83
N GLY A 386 26.02 -15.35 -12.45
CA GLY A 386 25.71 -14.21 -13.29
C GLY A 386 26.38 -14.19 -14.65
N GLY A 387 26.48 -13.00 -15.24
CA GLY A 387 26.90 -12.80 -16.62
C GLY A 387 26.96 -11.32 -16.99
N SER A 388 26.97 -11.03 -18.29
CA SER A 388 26.99 -9.65 -18.81
C SER A 388 25.61 -9.14 -19.26
N ASN A 389 24.59 -10.00 -19.23
CA ASN A 389 23.23 -9.61 -19.56
C ASN A 389 22.61 -8.81 -18.41
N ASN A 390 21.60 -8.03 -18.75
CA ASN A 390 20.88 -7.14 -17.87
C ASN A 390 19.44 -7.64 -17.70
N TRP A 391 18.72 -7.10 -16.73
CA TRP A 391 17.41 -7.61 -16.32
C TRP A 391 16.51 -6.49 -15.80
N VAL A 392 15.24 -6.78 -15.61
CA VAL A 392 14.32 -5.95 -14.82
C VAL A 392 13.33 -6.85 -14.08
N ARG A 393 13.09 -6.55 -12.81
CA ARG A 393 12.03 -7.21 -12.02
C ARG A 393 10.89 -6.22 -11.81
N VAL A 394 9.66 -6.65 -12.03
CA VAL A 394 8.48 -5.81 -12.01
C VAL A 394 7.52 -6.31 -10.93
N ARG A 395 7.46 -5.58 -9.82
CA ARG A 395 6.46 -5.78 -8.76
C ARG A 395 5.26 -4.90 -9.05
N LEU A 396 4.06 -5.44 -8.89
CA LEU A 396 2.83 -4.70 -9.14
C LEU A 396 2.14 -4.29 -7.83
N ARG A 397 1.47 -3.15 -7.86
CA ARG A 397 0.53 -2.67 -6.83
C ARG A 397 -0.80 -2.34 -7.52
N GLY A 398 -1.71 -3.31 -7.55
CA GLY A 398 -3.07 -3.09 -8.07
C GLY A 398 -3.98 -2.50 -6.99
N PHE A 399 -5.23 -2.20 -7.37
CA PHE A 399 -6.24 -1.76 -6.42
C PHE A 399 -7.56 -2.51 -6.60
N THR A 400 -8.28 -2.76 -5.50
CA THR A 400 -9.69 -3.16 -5.54
C THR A 400 -10.56 -1.98 -6.00
N ALA A 401 -11.84 -2.26 -6.31
CA ALA A 401 -12.79 -1.22 -6.71
C ALA A 401 -13.03 -0.13 -5.63
N ASP A 402 -12.86 -0.48 -4.36
CA ASP A 402 -12.92 0.43 -3.20
C ASP A 402 -11.57 1.06 -2.82
N GLY A 403 -10.51 0.78 -3.59
CA GLY A 403 -9.21 1.45 -3.48
C GLY A 403 -8.22 0.80 -2.52
N LEU A 404 -8.46 -0.42 -2.05
CA LEU A 404 -7.51 -1.17 -1.23
C LEU A 404 -6.37 -1.70 -2.11
N PRO A 405 -5.10 -1.55 -1.70
CA PRO A 405 -3.96 -2.03 -2.46
C PRO A 405 -3.93 -3.56 -2.49
N ASN A 406 -3.52 -4.14 -3.62
CA ASN A 406 -3.30 -5.58 -3.77
C ASN A 406 -1.99 -5.90 -4.51
N GLN A 407 -1.60 -7.17 -4.49
CA GLN A 407 -0.35 -7.65 -5.09
C GLN A 407 -0.40 -7.78 -6.63
N GLY A 408 -1.51 -7.40 -7.29
CA GLY A 408 -1.67 -7.49 -8.74
C GLY A 408 -1.74 -8.93 -9.28
N ILE A 409 -2.08 -9.92 -8.45
CA ILE A 409 -2.17 -11.34 -8.83
C ILE A 409 -3.08 -11.48 -10.06
N GLY A 410 -2.56 -12.09 -11.11
CA GLY A 410 -3.25 -12.29 -12.38
C GLY A 410 -3.05 -11.19 -13.43
N ALA A 411 -2.42 -10.06 -13.09
CA ALA A 411 -2.08 -9.06 -14.08
C ALA A 411 -0.98 -9.57 -15.04
N LEU A 412 -1.17 -9.32 -16.34
CA LEU A 412 -0.22 -9.66 -17.40
C LEU A 412 0.75 -8.49 -17.61
N VAL A 413 2.05 -8.76 -17.49
CA VAL A 413 3.14 -7.81 -17.73
C VAL A 413 3.81 -8.17 -19.04
N THR A 414 3.89 -7.20 -19.96
CA THR A 414 4.62 -7.35 -21.23
C THR A 414 5.75 -6.34 -21.28
N THR A 415 6.98 -6.81 -21.41
CA THR A 415 8.14 -5.93 -21.66
C THR A 415 8.49 -5.93 -23.14
N TRP A 416 8.82 -4.75 -23.66
CA TRP A 416 9.34 -4.59 -25.02
C TRP A 416 10.80 -4.20 -24.93
N THR A 417 11.67 -4.96 -25.60
CA THR A 417 13.12 -4.70 -25.64
C THR A 417 13.64 -4.96 -27.04
N ASP A 418 14.29 -3.96 -27.64
CA ASP A 418 14.85 -4.03 -29.00
C ASP A 418 13.82 -4.47 -30.07
N GLY A 419 12.55 -4.14 -29.86
CA GLY A 419 11.44 -4.46 -30.77
C GLY A 419 10.84 -5.87 -30.63
N SER A 420 11.23 -6.66 -29.63
CA SER A 420 10.62 -7.95 -29.27
C SER A 420 9.85 -7.83 -27.95
N ALA A 421 8.75 -8.57 -27.83
CA ALA A 421 7.96 -8.67 -26.61
C ALA A 421 8.42 -9.86 -25.76
N GLN A 422 8.25 -9.75 -24.45
CA GLN A 422 8.26 -10.87 -23.51
C GLN A 422 7.06 -10.69 -22.59
N ALA A 423 6.29 -11.75 -22.37
CA ALA A 423 5.15 -11.74 -21.46
C ALA A 423 5.38 -12.61 -20.22
N GLY A 424 4.89 -12.12 -19.08
CA GLY A 424 4.85 -12.85 -17.82
C GLY A 424 3.67 -12.38 -16.98
N GLN A 425 3.18 -13.22 -16.08
CA GLN A 425 2.03 -12.89 -15.23
C GLN A 425 2.43 -12.93 -13.76
N VAL A 426 1.84 -12.07 -12.95
CA VAL A 426 1.94 -12.20 -11.49
C VAL A 426 1.19 -13.45 -11.06
N ALA A 427 1.92 -14.42 -10.49
CA ALA A 427 1.44 -15.74 -10.14
C ALA A 427 1.76 -16.07 -8.68
N ALA A 428 0.81 -16.69 -7.99
CA ALA A 428 0.93 -17.07 -6.58
C ALA A 428 0.52 -18.53 -6.40
N GLY A 429 1.52 -19.41 -6.50
CA GLY A 429 1.34 -20.85 -6.54
C GLY A 429 1.44 -21.42 -7.96
N THR A 430 2.03 -22.60 -8.07
CA THR A 430 2.29 -23.30 -9.33
C THR A 430 2.36 -24.80 -9.09
N ALA A 431 1.80 -25.59 -10.02
CA ALA A 431 1.91 -27.04 -10.05
C ALA A 431 1.48 -27.71 -8.70
N HIS A 432 2.32 -28.61 -8.18
CA HIS A 432 2.04 -29.42 -6.98
C HIS A 432 2.48 -28.66 -5.73
N ALA A 433 1.59 -27.81 -5.20
CA ALA A 433 1.74 -27.11 -3.91
C ALA A 433 3.03 -26.27 -3.75
N SER A 434 3.58 -25.76 -4.86
CA SER A 434 4.84 -25.01 -4.88
C SER A 434 4.62 -23.56 -5.29
N GLN A 435 5.56 -22.66 -4.98
CA GLN A 435 5.51 -21.26 -5.43
C GLN A 435 6.92 -20.73 -5.67
N HIS A 436 7.21 -20.33 -6.91
CA HIS A 436 8.42 -19.59 -7.28
C HIS A 436 8.30 -18.11 -6.87
N ASP A 437 9.31 -17.30 -7.14
CA ASP A 437 9.23 -15.83 -7.04
C ASP A 437 8.31 -15.26 -8.15
N GLY A 438 7.01 -15.55 -8.04
CA GLY A 438 5.98 -15.20 -9.02
C GLY A 438 5.16 -13.97 -8.66
N LEU A 439 5.29 -13.45 -7.43
CA LEU A 439 4.69 -12.18 -7.02
C LEU A 439 5.42 -10.97 -7.65
N VAL A 440 6.60 -11.20 -8.24
CA VAL A 440 7.39 -10.24 -8.99
C VAL A 440 7.74 -10.86 -10.34
N VAL A 441 7.47 -10.16 -11.44
CA VAL A 441 7.74 -10.69 -12.79
C VAL A 441 9.16 -10.32 -13.22
N HIS A 442 9.97 -11.33 -13.55
CA HIS A 442 11.36 -11.16 -13.97
C HIS A 442 11.51 -11.21 -15.50
N PHE A 443 12.26 -10.28 -16.08
CA PHE A 443 12.59 -10.24 -17.50
C PHE A 443 14.09 -10.05 -17.73
N GLY A 444 14.69 -10.94 -18.52
CA GLY A 444 16.02 -10.70 -19.08
C GLY A 444 15.97 -9.72 -20.25
N LEU A 445 16.92 -8.79 -20.26
CA LEU A 445 17.02 -7.73 -21.27
C LEU A 445 18.16 -8.00 -22.26
N GLY A 446 18.87 -9.11 -22.11
CA GLY A 446 20.10 -9.38 -22.86
C GLY A 446 21.11 -8.24 -22.66
N ALA A 447 21.62 -7.69 -23.75
CA ALA A 447 22.58 -6.58 -23.69
C ALA A 447 21.92 -5.19 -23.50
N ALA A 448 20.59 -5.09 -23.51
CA ALA A 448 19.91 -3.80 -23.42
C ALA A 448 20.04 -3.20 -22.01
N ALA A 449 20.27 -1.89 -21.92
CA ALA A 449 20.43 -1.20 -20.64
C ALA A 449 19.11 -1.04 -19.87
N ALA A 450 17.99 -1.06 -20.58
CA ALA A 450 16.63 -0.90 -20.08
C ALA A 450 15.64 -1.39 -21.15
N PRO A 451 14.42 -1.83 -20.78
CA PRO A 451 13.36 -2.08 -21.75
C PRO A 451 12.89 -0.76 -22.41
N ASP A 452 12.37 -0.87 -23.63
CA ASP A 452 11.73 0.24 -24.36
C ASP A 452 10.42 0.67 -23.67
N SER A 453 9.64 -0.30 -23.21
CA SER A 453 8.43 -0.07 -22.43
C SER A 453 8.00 -1.30 -21.64
N VAL A 454 7.25 -1.09 -20.56
CA VAL A 454 6.53 -2.14 -19.84
C VAL A 454 5.04 -1.84 -19.93
N ILE A 455 4.23 -2.82 -20.32
CA ILE A 455 2.78 -2.73 -20.42
C ILE A 455 2.20 -3.65 -19.36
N VAL A 456 1.28 -3.15 -18.56
CA VAL A 456 0.58 -3.96 -17.54
C VAL A 456 -0.89 -3.99 -17.90
N ARG A 457 -1.44 -5.17 -18.12
CA ARG A 457 -2.89 -5.43 -18.21
C ARG A 457 -3.36 -5.95 -16.86
N TRP A 458 -4.11 -5.11 -16.15
CA TRP A 458 -4.63 -5.39 -14.81
C TRP A 458 -5.88 -6.26 -14.88
N THR A 459 -6.16 -6.97 -13.80
CA THR A 459 -7.39 -7.78 -13.63
C THR A 459 -8.64 -6.91 -13.62
N SER A 460 -8.55 -5.64 -13.24
CA SER A 460 -9.62 -4.63 -13.38
C SER A 460 -10.05 -4.37 -14.83
N GLY A 461 -9.28 -4.86 -15.81
CA GLY A 461 -9.42 -4.56 -17.24
C GLY A 461 -8.68 -3.29 -17.68
N ARG A 462 -8.04 -2.57 -16.75
CA ARG A 462 -7.17 -1.44 -17.09
C ARG A 462 -5.91 -1.91 -17.81
N THR A 463 -5.38 -1.08 -18.71
CA THR A 463 -4.05 -1.30 -19.29
C THR A 463 -3.22 -0.04 -19.13
N ASP A 464 -2.11 -0.14 -18.40
CA ASP A 464 -1.15 0.95 -18.24
C ASP A 464 0.14 0.68 -18.99
N ARG A 465 0.83 1.74 -19.38
CA ARG A 465 2.07 1.67 -20.15
C ARG A 465 3.11 2.60 -19.57
N TYR A 466 4.24 2.00 -19.23
CA TYR A 466 5.37 2.63 -18.58
C TYR A 466 6.53 2.75 -19.54
N TYR A 467 7.13 3.93 -19.59
CA TYR A 467 8.33 4.23 -20.35
C TYR A 467 9.48 4.55 -19.40
N SER A 468 10.71 4.50 -19.91
CA SER A 468 11.93 4.79 -19.15
C SER A 468 12.11 3.93 -17.90
N VAL A 469 11.57 2.71 -17.90
CA VAL A 469 11.77 1.75 -16.83
C VAL A 469 13.26 1.41 -16.74
N PRO A 470 13.94 1.63 -15.62
CA PRO A 470 15.37 1.34 -15.51
C PRO A 470 15.62 -0.18 -15.52
N GLY A 471 16.63 -0.63 -16.25
CA GLY A 471 17.17 -1.99 -16.12
C GLY A 471 18.13 -2.11 -14.92
N GLY A 472 18.46 -3.36 -14.57
CA GLY A 472 19.37 -3.76 -13.50
C GLY A 472 18.81 -3.56 -12.09
N ARG A 473 17.48 -3.51 -11.93
CA ARG A 473 16.81 -3.35 -10.64
C ARG A 473 15.38 -3.89 -10.65
N GLU A 474 14.84 -4.09 -9.45
CA GLU A 474 13.40 -4.22 -9.24
C GLU A 474 12.71 -2.84 -9.31
N VAL A 475 11.54 -2.78 -9.92
CA VAL A 475 10.68 -1.60 -9.99
C VAL A 475 9.28 -1.96 -9.51
N VAL A 476 8.63 -1.02 -8.84
CA VAL A 476 7.22 -1.14 -8.44
C VAL A 476 6.36 -0.33 -9.40
N LEU A 477 5.37 -0.97 -10.02
CA LEU A 477 4.39 -0.33 -10.92
C LEU A 477 3.01 -0.38 -10.26
N ALA A 478 2.35 0.77 -10.13
CA ALA A 478 1.04 0.86 -9.51
C ALA A 478 -0.06 1.03 -10.55
N GLU A 479 -1.22 0.42 -10.36
CA GLU A 479 -2.35 0.58 -11.28
C GLU A 479 -2.76 2.05 -11.39
N GLY A 480 -2.85 2.51 -12.63
CA GLY A 480 -3.06 3.90 -12.99
C GLY A 480 -1.91 4.86 -12.78
N GLY A 481 -0.73 4.36 -12.40
CA GLY A 481 0.49 5.12 -12.28
C GLY A 481 1.14 5.45 -13.63
N SER A 482 2.22 6.23 -13.56
CA SER A 482 3.13 6.48 -14.68
C SER A 482 4.57 6.58 -14.17
N MET A 483 5.54 6.15 -14.99
CA MET A 483 6.97 6.32 -14.69
C MET A 483 7.58 7.39 -15.61
N GLY A 484 8.59 8.10 -15.08
CA GLY A 484 9.19 9.31 -15.64
C GLY A 484 9.45 9.32 -17.15
N PHE A 485 9.23 10.50 -17.73
CA PHE A 485 9.11 10.86 -19.16
C PHE A 485 7.82 10.40 -19.84
N SER A 486 6.84 11.31 -19.86
CA SER A 486 5.95 11.42 -21.01
C SER A 486 6.82 11.63 -22.27
N PRO A 487 6.72 10.79 -23.33
CA PRO A 487 7.47 11.01 -24.56
C PRO A 487 7.16 12.41 -25.09
N GLY A 488 8.18 13.28 -25.13
CA GLY A 488 8.07 14.74 -25.18
C GLY A 488 6.79 15.29 -25.81
N THR A 489 5.93 15.87 -24.97
CA THR A 489 5.00 16.89 -25.42
C THR A 489 5.80 18.01 -26.08
N PHE A 490 5.38 18.48 -27.26
CA PHE A 490 5.94 19.71 -27.80
C PHE A 490 5.27 20.86 -27.04
N ALA A 491 6.05 21.69 -26.37
CA ALA A 491 5.51 22.78 -25.56
C ALA A 491 5.00 23.91 -26.45
N LEU A 492 3.87 24.49 -26.08
CA LEU A 492 3.45 25.77 -26.63
C LEU A 492 4.40 26.85 -26.07
N ARG A 493 4.89 27.72 -26.94
CA ARG A 493 5.70 28.88 -26.58
C ARG A 493 4.76 30.07 -26.44
N ALA A 494 4.59 30.53 -25.20
CA ALA A 494 3.82 31.72 -24.87
C ALA A 494 4.31 32.93 -25.71
N PRO A 495 3.41 33.87 -26.05
CA PRO A 495 3.82 35.14 -26.64
C PRO A 495 4.94 35.77 -25.80
N ALA A 496 5.97 36.30 -26.46
CA ALA A 496 7.16 36.83 -25.80
C ALA A 496 6.82 38.14 -25.07
N ASP A 497 6.19 38.02 -23.90
CA ASP A 497 6.29 38.94 -22.77
C ASP A 497 5.54 38.29 -21.60
N GLU A 498 6.29 37.79 -20.60
CA GLU A 498 5.80 37.22 -19.33
C GLU A 498 5.09 38.27 -18.44
N ARG A 499 4.65 39.39 -19.03
CA ARG A 499 3.91 40.47 -18.38
C ARG A 499 2.84 41.01 -19.33
N ARG A 500 1.57 40.81 -18.96
CA ARG A 500 0.36 41.56 -19.39
C ARG A 500 0.36 42.11 -20.83
N ILE A 501 -0.33 41.44 -21.74
CA ILE A 501 -0.56 41.95 -23.10
C ILE A 501 -1.58 43.10 -23.04
N GLU A 502 -1.21 44.34 -23.38
CA GLU A 502 -2.17 45.44 -23.51
C GLU A 502 -2.87 45.40 -24.87
N LEU A 503 -4.19 45.65 -24.93
CA LEU A 503 -5.00 45.68 -26.18
C LEU A 503 -4.56 46.74 -27.22
N SER A 504 -3.43 47.42 -26.99
CA SER A 504 -2.86 48.41 -27.92
C SER A 504 -1.79 47.83 -28.86
N GLU A 505 -1.40 46.56 -28.70
CA GLU A 505 -0.32 45.91 -29.47
C GLU A 505 -0.83 44.80 -30.41
N GLY A 506 -0.98 45.09 -31.71
CA GLY A 506 -0.85 44.15 -32.85
C GLY A 506 -1.58 42.79 -32.85
N ASP A 507 -1.24 41.93 -33.83
CA ASP A 507 -1.68 40.52 -33.90
C ASP A 507 -0.92 39.68 -32.86
N ILE A 508 -1.60 38.74 -32.18
CA ILE A 508 -1.01 37.83 -31.19
C ILE A 508 -0.33 36.66 -31.92
N GLN A 509 0.94 36.40 -31.62
CA GLN A 509 1.68 35.26 -32.18
C GLN A 509 1.61 34.03 -31.25
N PHE A 510 1.08 32.93 -31.76
CA PHE A 510 1.11 31.61 -31.13
C PHE A 510 2.28 30.83 -31.70
N SER A 511 3.11 30.21 -30.86
CA SER A 511 4.22 29.37 -31.30
C SER A 511 4.31 28.10 -30.47
N TRP A 512 5.00 27.08 -30.99
CA TRP A 512 5.21 25.81 -30.31
C TRP A 512 6.57 25.23 -30.66
N ASP A 513 7.02 24.25 -29.89
CA ASP A 513 8.24 23.52 -30.19
C ASP A 513 8.05 22.58 -31.39
N PRO A 514 9.09 22.35 -32.19
CA PRO A 514 9.04 21.35 -33.25
C PRO A 514 8.98 19.94 -32.65
N LEU A 515 8.00 19.14 -33.05
CA LEU A 515 7.95 17.72 -32.74
C LEU A 515 9.00 16.97 -33.58
N VAL A 516 9.90 16.24 -32.92
CA VAL A 516 10.91 15.39 -33.57
C VAL A 516 10.57 13.93 -33.34
N GLU A 517 10.16 13.24 -34.39
CA GLU A 517 9.94 11.79 -34.37
C GLU A 517 11.28 11.04 -34.56
N PRO A 518 11.56 9.96 -33.82
CA PRO A 518 12.78 9.16 -33.98
C PRO A 518 12.97 8.62 -35.41
N SER A 519 11.87 8.50 -36.17
CA SER A 519 11.83 8.02 -37.55
C SER A 519 12.16 9.08 -38.62
N GLY A 520 12.20 10.37 -38.28
CA GLY A 520 12.59 11.47 -39.17
C GLY A 520 11.58 11.92 -40.25
N GLN A 521 10.29 11.59 -40.13
CA GLN A 521 9.24 12.02 -41.07
C GLN A 521 8.68 13.44 -40.79
N SER A 522 8.01 14.05 -41.79
CA SER A 522 7.44 15.41 -41.70
C SER A 522 6.10 15.47 -40.95
N VAL A 523 5.94 16.44 -40.04
CA VAL A 523 4.75 16.65 -39.18
C VAL A 523 3.92 17.86 -39.64
N THR A 524 2.60 17.78 -39.56
CA THR A 524 1.65 18.90 -39.81
C THR A 524 0.83 19.23 -38.56
N TYR A 525 0.46 20.50 -38.38
CA TYR A 525 -0.18 21.00 -37.16
C TYR A 525 -1.53 21.69 -37.42
N ASN A 526 -2.43 21.65 -36.43
CA ASN A 526 -3.70 22.38 -36.40
C ASN A 526 -3.78 23.21 -35.10
N LEU A 527 -4.14 24.50 -35.16
CA LEU A 527 -4.33 25.39 -34.02
C LEU A 527 -5.82 25.68 -33.79
N SER A 528 -6.34 25.35 -32.62
CA SER A 528 -7.69 25.68 -32.14
C SER A 528 -7.61 26.76 -31.06
N ILE A 529 -8.53 27.73 -31.04
CA ILE A 529 -8.68 28.77 -30.00
C ILE A 529 -10.15 28.84 -29.62
N ALA A 530 -10.47 28.65 -28.34
CA ALA A 530 -11.83 28.65 -27.86
C ALA A 530 -11.97 29.28 -26.46
N GLY A 531 -13.16 29.78 -26.13
CA GLY A 531 -13.48 30.46 -24.88
C GLY A 531 -14.88 31.11 -24.93
N PRO A 532 -15.27 31.92 -23.93
CA PRO A 532 -16.59 32.53 -23.89
C PRO A 532 -16.89 33.35 -25.16
N GLY A 533 -17.77 32.83 -26.02
CA GLY A 533 -18.19 33.46 -27.29
C GLY A 533 -17.22 33.30 -28.47
N VAL A 534 -16.18 32.47 -28.35
CA VAL A 534 -15.13 32.27 -29.37
C VAL A 534 -14.87 30.78 -29.58
N ASP A 535 -14.84 30.34 -30.85
CA ASP A 535 -14.46 28.97 -31.27
C ASP A 535 -13.87 29.01 -32.69
N THR A 536 -12.55 28.93 -32.80
CA THR A 536 -11.78 29.12 -34.05
C THR A 536 -10.80 27.99 -34.26
N LEU A 537 -10.76 27.39 -35.47
CA LEU A 537 -9.84 26.31 -35.84
C LEU A 537 -9.08 26.64 -37.14
N ILE A 538 -7.76 26.47 -37.11
CA ILE A 538 -6.83 26.75 -38.20
C ILE A 538 -6.01 25.48 -38.48
N THR A 539 -6.05 24.93 -39.70
CA THR A 539 -5.48 23.61 -40.01
C THR A 539 -4.37 23.64 -41.06
N GLY A 540 -3.57 22.57 -41.13
CA GLY A 540 -2.57 22.37 -42.20
C GLY A 540 -1.30 23.21 -42.08
N LEU A 541 -0.92 23.59 -40.85
CA LEU A 541 0.26 24.38 -40.56
C LEU A 541 1.52 23.51 -40.67
N THR A 542 2.55 24.03 -41.34
CA THR A 542 3.83 23.32 -41.59
C THR A 542 5.02 23.96 -40.87
N GLY A 543 4.81 25.11 -40.25
CA GLY A 543 5.77 25.78 -39.36
C GLY A 543 5.29 25.70 -37.91
N THR A 544 6.13 26.13 -36.97
CA THR A 544 5.86 26.02 -35.54
C THR A 544 5.36 27.33 -34.90
N ALA A 545 4.74 28.21 -35.71
CA ALA A 545 4.13 29.44 -35.23
C ALA A 545 3.05 29.98 -36.19
N HIS A 546 2.07 30.72 -35.67
CA HIS A 546 0.99 31.38 -36.40
C HIS A 546 0.46 32.62 -35.66
N SER A 547 0.18 33.72 -36.37
CA SER A 547 -0.34 34.97 -35.79
C SER A 547 -1.84 35.16 -36.02
N VAL A 548 -2.55 35.70 -35.02
CA VAL A 548 -4.01 35.88 -35.01
C VAL A 548 -4.40 37.26 -34.48
N ASP A 549 -5.33 37.96 -35.15
CA ASP A 549 -5.86 39.27 -34.75
C ASP A 549 -6.71 39.16 -33.47
N PRO A 550 -6.44 39.91 -32.38
CA PRO A 550 -7.12 39.75 -31.09
C PRO A 550 -8.51 40.38 -31.00
N SER A 551 -9.03 40.99 -32.07
CA SER A 551 -10.29 41.77 -32.06
C SER A 551 -11.55 40.99 -31.66
N PHE A 552 -11.47 39.66 -31.54
CA PHE A 552 -12.58 38.79 -31.10
C PHE A 552 -12.48 38.33 -29.63
N LEU A 553 -11.47 38.76 -28.86
CA LEU A 553 -11.26 38.38 -27.45
C LEU A 553 -11.86 39.43 -26.48
N PHE A 554 -12.42 38.97 -25.36
CA PHE A 554 -13.04 39.77 -24.31
C PHE A 554 -12.11 39.89 -23.08
N GLN A 555 -12.14 41.05 -22.39
CA GLN A 555 -11.33 41.28 -21.18
C GLN A 555 -11.77 40.39 -20.01
N GLN A 556 -10.81 39.98 -19.16
CA GLN A 556 -11.04 39.17 -17.95
C GLN A 556 -11.78 37.84 -18.24
N GLN A 557 -11.48 37.21 -19.38
CA GLN A 557 -12.02 35.90 -19.75
C GLN A 557 -10.87 34.95 -20.06
N THR A 558 -11.03 33.68 -19.67
CA THR A 558 -10.07 32.62 -19.96
C THR A 558 -10.35 32.04 -21.35
N TYR A 559 -9.33 32.01 -22.18
CA TYR A 559 -9.35 31.36 -23.49
C TYR A 559 -8.37 30.20 -23.50
N PHE A 560 -8.72 29.11 -24.15
CA PHE A 560 -7.88 27.94 -24.31
C PHE A 560 -7.49 27.80 -25.78
N TRP A 561 -6.25 27.36 -26.02
CA TRP A 561 -5.85 26.99 -27.35
C TRP A 561 -5.14 25.64 -27.36
N THR A 562 -5.31 24.95 -28.47
CA THR A 562 -4.83 23.59 -28.65
C THR A 562 -4.07 23.53 -29.97
N VAL A 563 -2.86 22.98 -29.94
CA VAL A 563 -2.16 22.60 -31.16
C VAL A 563 -2.14 21.09 -31.27
N THR A 564 -2.75 20.56 -32.34
CA THR A 564 -2.74 19.14 -32.65
C THR A 564 -1.69 18.87 -33.73
N ALA A 565 -0.76 17.95 -33.47
CA ALA A 565 0.19 17.43 -34.44
C ALA A 565 -0.33 16.10 -34.99
N GLU A 566 -0.43 16.00 -36.32
CA GLU A 566 -0.85 14.78 -36.99
C GLU A 566 0.35 14.03 -37.57
N THR A 567 0.49 12.75 -37.22
CA THR A 567 1.48 11.83 -37.80
C THR A 567 0.81 10.55 -38.34
N PRO A 568 1.48 9.75 -39.19
CA PRO A 568 0.91 8.51 -39.72
C PRO A 568 0.65 7.39 -38.70
N PHE A 569 1.22 7.47 -37.49
CA PHE A 569 1.17 6.41 -36.47
C PHE A 569 0.42 6.83 -35.19
N ALA A 570 0.14 8.12 -35.01
CA ALA A 570 -0.63 8.68 -33.90
C ALA A 570 -1.17 10.07 -34.23
N VAL A 571 -2.34 10.43 -33.66
CA VAL A 571 -2.80 11.82 -33.55
C VAL A 571 -2.37 12.32 -32.17
N ARG A 572 -1.54 13.36 -32.10
CA ARG A 572 -1.03 13.91 -30.84
C ARG A 572 -1.60 15.31 -30.62
N THR A 573 -2.04 15.61 -29.42
CA THR A 573 -2.66 16.91 -29.09
C THR A 573 -1.92 17.54 -27.92
N ALA A 574 -1.36 18.73 -28.10
CA ALA A 574 -0.86 19.57 -27.01
C ALA A 574 -1.90 20.66 -26.75
N THR A 575 -2.46 20.69 -25.54
CA THR A 575 -3.43 21.69 -25.11
C THR A 575 -2.77 22.56 -24.06
N GLU A 576 -2.70 23.87 -24.28
CA GLU A 576 -2.33 24.81 -23.23
C GLU A 576 -3.58 25.60 -22.84
N ARG A 577 -3.94 25.52 -21.57
CA ARG A 577 -5.01 26.31 -20.99
C ARG A 577 -4.37 27.45 -20.20
N ARG A 578 -4.45 28.67 -20.73
CA ARG A 578 -3.97 29.86 -20.02
C ARG A 578 -5.10 30.85 -19.80
N SER A 579 -5.22 31.31 -18.57
CA SER A 579 -5.94 32.56 -18.30
C SER A 579 -5.08 33.71 -18.84
N LEU A 580 -5.57 34.40 -19.88
CA LEU A 580 -5.08 35.73 -20.19
C LEU A 580 -5.71 36.69 -19.18
N GLU A 581 -5.09 36.76 -18.01
CA GLU A 581 -5.57 37.60 -16.92
C GLU A 581 -5.01 39.00 -16.97
N PHE A 582 -5.94 39.96 -16.94
CA PHE A 582 -5.65 41.38 -16.86
C PHE A 582 -5.76 41.82 -15.39
N GLY A 583 -4.79 41.39 -14.58
CA GLY A 583 -4.39 41.97 -13.28
C GLY A 583 -5.20 41.67 -12.01
N GLY A 584 -4.51 41.17 -10.98
CA GLY A 584 -4.89 41.12 -9.54
C GLY A 584 -4.06 40.06 -8.78
N THR A 585 -3.72 40.29 -7.50
CA THR A 585 -3.02 39.37 -6.56
C THR A 585 -4.03 38.67 -5.66
N SER A 586 -4.03 37.33 -5.58
CA SER A 586 -4.80 36.54 -4.61
C SER A 586 -4.14 35.19 -4.33
N VAL A 587 -4.12 34.77 -3.06
CA VAL A 587 -3.81 33.40 -2.60
C VAL A 587 -4.85 32.44 -3.20
N ALA A 588 -4.43 31.25 -3.63
CA ALA A 588 -5.33 30.24 -4.19
C ALA A 588 -6.17 29.61 -3.07
N ALA A 589 -7.45 29.31 -3.35
CA ALA A 589 -8.27 28.60 -2.38
C ALA A 589 -7.75 27.16 -2.17
N PRO A 590 -7.76 26.65 -0.93
CA PRO A 590 -7.27 25.30 -0.65
C PRO A 590 -8.07 24.24 -1.40
N LEU A 591 -7.37 23.19 -1.83
CA LEU A 591 -7.94 22.10 -2.60
C LEU A 591 -8.54 21.05 -1.66
N LYS A 592 -9.85 20.87 -1.70
CA LYS A 592 -10.50 19.76 -1.01
C LYS A 592 -10.18 18.44 -1.70
N LEU A 593 -9.63 17.48 -0.96
CA LEU A 593 -9.35 16.13 -1.43
C LEU A 593 -10.21 15.07 -0.73
N ASN A 594 -10.30 13.91 -1.37
CA ASN A 594 -10.85 12.71 -0.77
C ASN A 594 -9.67 11.82 -0.35
N MET A 595 -9.46 11.68 0.95
CA MET A 595 -8.51 10.70 1.49
C MET A 595 -9.23 9.41 1.86
N PRO A 596 -8.56 8.25 1.80
CA PRO A 596 -9.11 6.96 2.23
C PRO A 596 -9.11 6.80 3.76
N VAL A 597 -9.36 7.88 4.48
CA VAL A 597 -9.52 7.87 5.94
C VAL A 597 -10.98 7.66 6.26
N ARG A 598 -11.26 6.75 7.21
CA ARG A 598 -12.61 6.43 7.59
C ARG A 598 -13.20 7.55 8.45
N PRO A 599 -14.33 8.17 8.06
CA PRO A 599 -14.93 9.23 8.84
C PRO A 599 -15.65 8.67 10.07
N LEU A 600 -15.42 9.26 11.25
CA LEU A 600 -16.04 8.87 12.52
C LEU A 600 -16.88 10.03 13.10
N LEU A 601 -17.99 9.71 13.78
CA LEU A 601 -18.78 10.70 14.53
C LEU A 601 -18.19 10.93 15.91
N SER A 602 -18.28 12.18 16.40
CA SER A 602 -17.76 12.56 17.73
C SER A 602 -16.33 12.07 17.92
N GLY A 603 -15.53 12.21 16.87
CA GLY A 603 -14.20 11.66 16.81
C GLY A 603 -13.14 12.70 17.12
N GLN A 604 -12.00 12.23 17.63
CA GLN A 604 -10.80 13.03 17.83
C GLN A 604 -9.66 12.56 16.93
N LEU A 605 -8.72 13.46 16.67
CA LEU A 605 -7.57 13.28 15.78
C LEU A 605 -6.29 13.60 16.56
N ALA A 606 -5.27 12.76 16.41
CA ALA A 606 -3.92 13.06 16.88
C ALA A 606 -2.93 12.80 15.76
N LEU A 607 -2.04 13.76 15.53
CA LEU A 607 -0.97 13.67 14.55
C LEU A 607 0.37 13.57 15.24
N ALA A 608 1.21 12.65 14.77
CA ALA A 608 2.61 12.58 15.12
C ALA A 608 3.34 11.67 14.14
N ASP A 609 4.66 11.82 14.04
CA ASP A 609 5.56 10.88 13.37
C ASP A 609 5.90 9.76 14.37
N TYR A 610 5.05 8.72 14.45
CA TYR A 610 5.14 7.72 15.53
C TYR A 610 6.19 6.64 15.24
N ASP A 611 6.55 6.44 13.98
CA ASP A 611 7.55 5.46 13.54
C ASP A 611 8.92 6.08 13.20
N ALA A 612 9.04 7.41 13.38
CA ALA A 612 10.23 8.22 13.17
C ALA A 612 10.75 8.19 11.73
N ASP A 613 9.86 8.10 10.74
CA ASP A 613 10.19 8.15 9.32
C ASP A 613 10.26 9.59 8.76
N GLY A 614 9.79 10.57 9.54
CA GLY A 614 9.78 11.99 9.21
C GLY A 614 8.43 12.52 8.73
N ASP A 615 7.41 11.65 8.64
CA ASP A 615 6.09 11.97 8.12
C ASP A 615 5.03 12.00 9.23
N LEU A 616 4.01 12.84 9.08
CA LEU A 616 2.93 12.89 10.06
C LEU A 616 1.94 11.75 9.84
N ASP A 617 1.83 10.86 10.83
CA ASP A 617 0.82 9.82 10.91
C ASP A 617 -0.44 10.30 11.63
N LEU A 618 -1.51 9.52 11.51
CA LEU A 618 -2.82 9.87 12.06
C LEU A 618 -3.38 8.77 12.95
N ALA A 619 -3.68 9.11 14.21
CA ALA A 619 -4.61 8.36 15.04
C ALA A 619 -5.99 9.03 15.05
N ILE A 620 -7.05 8.24 14.95
CA ILE A 620 -8.44 8.70 15.00
C ILE A 620 -9.28 7.76 15.87
N SER A 621 -10.04 8.33 16.82
CA SER A 621 -11.02 7.59 17.62
C SER A 621 -12.41 8.20 17.47
N GLY A 622 -13.50 7.46 17.70
CA GLY A 622 -14.87 7.96 17.50
C GLY A 622 -15.89 6.84 17.32
N ARG A 623 -16.97 7.05 16.55
CA ARG A 623 -17.93 5.96 16.29
C ARG A 623 -18.49 5.88 14.89
N THR A 624 -18.80 4.66 14.47
CA THR A 624 -19.70 4.37 13.35
C THR A 624 -21.05 3.86 13.89
N GLY A 625 -22.03 4.75 14.00
CA GLY A 625 -23.36 4.41 14.52
C GLY A 625 -23.41 4.27 16.05
N GLN A 626 -23.35 3.04 16.57
CA GLN A 626 -23.32 2.75 18.03
C GLN A 626 -22.03 2.05 18.47
N VAL A 627 -21.15 1.71 17.52
CA VAL A 627 -19.91 0.99 17.77
C VAL A 627 -18.79 2.02 17.79
N GLY A 628 -18.00 2.03 18.87
CA GLY A 628 -16.75 2.81 18.93
C GLY A 628 -15.77 2.30 17.89
N GLU A 629 -14.84 3.12 17.45
CA GLU A 629 -13.78 2.71 16.53
C GLU A 629 -12.52 3.51 16.86
N THR A 630 -11.35 2.86 16.83
CA THR A 630 -10.05 3.53 16.95
C THR A 630 -9.08 2.98 15.91
N LEU A 631 -8.51 3.88 15.11
CA LEU A 631 -7.75 3.56 13.91
C LEU A 631 -6.45 4.35 13.88
N ILE A 632 -5.38 3.72 13.38
CA ILE A 632 -4.11 4.38 13.07
C ILE A 632 -3.91 4.33 11.55
N TYR A 633 -3.34 5.39 11.01
CA TYR A 633 -2.96 5.52 9.62
C TYR A 633 -1.51 5.99 9.53
N GLU A 634 -0.67 5.20 8.89
CA GLU A 634 0.73 5.50 8.58
C GLU A 634 0.79 6.31 7.28
N SER A 635 1.55 7.38 7.26
CA SER A 635 1.88 8.11 6.04
C SER A 635 2.87 7.28 5.23
N VAL A 636 2.57 7.00 3.96
CA VAL A 636 3.50 6.30 3.08
C VAL A 636 3.83 7.13 1.85
N ASP A 637 5.13 7.18 1.56
CA ASP A 637 5.68 7.81 0.37
C ASP A 637 5.00 7.29 -0.89
N SER A 638 4.35 8.21 -1.61
CA SER A 638 3.69 7.91 -2.87
C SER A 638 4.01 8.99 -3.91
N LEU A 639 4.55 8.58 -5.05
CA LEU A 639 4.70 9.43 -6.24
C LEU A 639 3.36 9.49 -6.99
N PHE A 640 2.30 9.96 -6.35
CA PHE A 640 1.03 10.26 -7.02
C PHE A 640 0.84 11.77 -7.16
N ALA A 641 0.41 12.19 -8.35
CA ALA A 641 -0.17 13.51 -8.58
C ALA A 641 -1.69 13.40 -8.43
N VAL A 642 -2.29 14.22 -7.57
CA VAL A 642 -3.76 14.31 -7.45
C VAL A 642 -4.27 15.45 -8.32
N GLY A 643 -4.68 15.12 -9.55
CA GLY A 643 -5.18 16.08 -10.53
C GLY A 643 -4.08 16.74 -11.39
N ASP A 644 -4.32 17.95 -11.88
CA ASP A 644 -3.38 18.74 -12.71
C ASP A 644 -2.26 19.42 -11.86
N VAL A 645 -2.00 18.93 -10.64
CA VAL A 645 -1.03 19.51 -9.70
C VAL A 645 0.11 18.52 -9.50
N ASP A 646 1.27 18.82 -10.09
CA ASP A 646 2.53 18.06 -9.96
C ASP A 646 3.15 18.33 -8.57
N GLN A 647 2.55 17.82 -7.49
CA GLN A 647 3.15 17.83 -6.14
C GLN A 647 3.24 16.40 -5.60
N PRO A 648 4.30 16.07 -4.82
CA PRO A 648 4.38 14.78 -4.13
C PRO A 648 3.21 14.67 -3.15
N PHE A 649 2.43 13.59 -3.22
CA PHE A 649 1.29 13.37 -2.34
C PHE A 649 1.49 12.10 -1.52
N LYS A 650 1.48 12.22 -0.19
CA LYS A 650 1.64 11.10 0.73
C LYS A 650 0.29 10.45 1.02
N PHE A 651 0.27 9.14 1.06
CA PHE A 651 -0.96 8.36 1.23
C PHE A 651 -1.08 7.86 2.67
N LEU A 652 -2.25 8.04 3.29
CA LEU A 652 -2.52 7.48 4.61
C LEU A 652 -2.97 6.01 4.49
N LYS A 653 -2.09 5.09 4.85
CA LYS A 653 -2.34 3.64 4.89
C LYS A 653 -2.84 3.28 6.28
N ARG A 654 -4.05 2.71 6.35
CA ARG A 654 -4.57 2.18 7.62
C ARG A 654 -3.66 1.06 8.14
N ILE A 655 -3.34 1.12 9.42
CA ILE A 655 -2.63 0.09 10.16
C ILE A 655 -3.62 -0.71 11.02
N ASP A 656 -3.55 -2.03 10.91
CA ASP A 656 -4.37 -2.96 11.69
C ASP A 656 -3.78 -3.17 13.09
N ALA A 657 -3.79 -2.11 13.91
CA ALA A 657 -3.41 -2.18 15.32
C ALA A 657 -4.55 -2.81 16.17
N ILE A 658 -4.19 -3.62 17.18
CA ILE A 658 -5.16 -4.18 18.12
C ILE A 658 -5.42 -3.13 19.21
N LEU A 659 -6.33 -2.21 18.93
CA LEU A 659 -6.74 -1.14 19.84
C LEU A 659 -8.14 -1.41 20.39
N ARG A 660 -8.46 -0.76 21.51
CA ARG A 660 -9.84 -0.67 21.98
C ARG A 660 -10.62 0.33 21.15
N ASP A 661 -11.72 -0.15 20.62
CA ASP A 661 -12.67 0.65 19.85
C ASP A 661 -13.54 1.52 20.78
N VAL A 662 -13.09 2.75 21.05
CA VAL A 662 -13.79 3.69 21.94
C VAL A 662 -14.52 4.79 21.16
N SER A 663 -15.50 5.41 21.81
CA SER A 663 -16.24 6.60 21.32
C SER A 663 -16.40 7.63 22.43
N GLU A 664 -16.84 8.85 22.07
CA GLU A 664 -16.95 9.97 23.03
C GLU A 664 -15.62 10.15 23.77
N SER A 665 -14.54 10.12 22.98
CA SER A 665 -13.19 9.74 23.37
C SER A 665 -12.19 10.86 23.16
N HIS A 666 -11.02 10.66 23.76
CA HIS A 666 -9.81 11.43 23.54
C HIS A 666 -8.69 10.50 23.06
N VAL A 667 -7.84 10.99 22.16
CA VAL A 667 -6.66 10.28 21.66
C VAL A 667 -5.48 11.24 21.56
N SER A 668 -4.29 10.82 22.02
CA SER A 668 -3.06 11.62 21.95
C SER A 668 -1.82 10.73 21.85
N TRP A 669 -0.77 11.26 21.23
CA TRP A 669 0.56 10.66 21.18
C TRP A 669 1.44 11.23 22.28
N VAL A 670 2.22 10.38 22.95
CA VAL A 670 3.13 10.77 24.04
C VAL A 670 4.26 9.76 24.17
N ASP A 671 5.50 10.18 24.37
CA ASP A 671 6.60 9.31 24.80
C ASP A 671 6.56 9.27 26.34
N TYR A 672 5.76 8.37 26.92
CA TYR A 672 5.52 8.40 28.38
C TYR A 672 6.69 7.82 29.16
N ASP A 673 7.50 6.95 28.56
CA ASP A 673 8.63 6.32 29.26
C ASP A 673 10.01 6.86 28.89
N VAL A 674 10.02 7.91 28.07
CA VAL A 674 11.19 8.70 27.68
C VAL A 674 12.22 7.82 26.96
N ASP A 675 11.74 6.85 26.18
CA ASP A 675 12.58 5.96 25.39
C ASP A 675 12.82 6.47 23.96
N GLY A 676 12.05 7.49 23.55
CA GLY A 676 12.15 8.19 22.27
C GLY A 676 11.13 7.71 21.22
N ASP A 677 10.36 6.66 21.52
CA ASP A 677 9.28 6.17 20.68
C ASP A 677 7.93 6.74 21.18
N LEU A 678 7.02 7.13 20.27
CA LEU A 678 5.72 7.68 20.68
C LEU A 678 4.72 6.57 20.99
N ASP A 679 4.08 6.67 22.14
CA ASP A 679 3.00 5.83 22.62
C ASP A 679 1.63 6.48 22.40
N LEU A 680 0.57 5.66 22.38
CA LEU A 680 -0.79 6.16 22.19
C LEU A 680 -1.56 6.12 23.50
N PHE A 681 -2.07 7.26 23.95
CA PHE A 681 -3.05 7.36 25.02
C PHE A 681 -4.47 7.40 24.45
N LEU A 682 -5.38 6.66 25.09
CA LEU A 682 -6.77 6.54 24.68
C LEU A 682 -7.70 6.55 25.88
N ALA A 683 -8.70 7.44 25.85
CA ALA A 683 -9.77 7.47 26.85
C ALA A 683 -11.15 7.51 26.18
N GLY A 684 -12.15 6.83 26.73
CA GLY A 684 -13.53 6.93 26.23
C GLY A 684 -14.48 5.82 26.64
N PHE A 685 -15.62 5.77 25.94
CA PHE A 685 -16.64 4.75 26.11
C PHE A 685 -16.37 3.54 25.20
N PHE A 686 -16.25 2.36 25.80
CA PHE A 686 -16.07 1.09 25.10
C PHE A 686 -17.32 0.22 25.21
N GLN A 687 -17.69 -0.44 24.11
CA GLN A 687 -18.71 -1.48 24.10
C GLN A 687 -18.17 -2.74 23.41
N ASP A 688 -18.21 -3.88 24.10
CA ASP A 688 -17.79 -5.15 23.52
C ASP A 688 -18.84 -5.77 22.58
N VAL A 689 -18.45 -6.84 21.90
CA VAL A 689 -19.31 -7.59 20.95
C VAL A 689 -20.55 -8.22 21.60
N ASP A 690 -20.54 -8.42 22.92
CA ASP A 690 -21.66 -8.96 23.70
C ASP A 690 -22.58 -7.84 24.23
N GLY A 691 -22.21 -6.57 23.98
CA GLY A 691 -22.93 -5.37 24.38
C GLY A 691 -22.63 -4.90 25.80
N ASN A 692 -21.61 -5.45 26.47
CA ASN A 692 -21.14 -4.94 27.76
C ASN A 692 -20.48 -3.58 27.56
N GLN A 693 -20.68 -2.68 28.52
CA GLN A 693 -20.26 -1.28 28.43
C GLN A 693 -19.31 -0.97 29.58
N GLU A 694 -18.19 -0.33 29.27
CA GLU A 694 -17.24 0.19 30.25
C GLU A 694 -16.58 1.48 29.77
N LEU A 695 -16.06 2.24 30.71
CA LEU A 695 -15.19 3.37 30.43
C LEU A 695 -13.75 2.88 30.45
N VAL A 696 -12.92 3.49 29.63
CA VAL A 696 -11.53 3.07 29.42
C VAL A 696 -10.64 4.30 29.45
N SER A 697 -9.50 4.20 30.11
CA SER A 697 -8.34 5.08 29.93
C SER A 697 -7.06 4.24 29.99
N GLU A 698 -6.36 4.14 28.87
CA GLU A 698 -5.28 3.17 28.65
C GLU A 698 -4.15 3.79 27.81
N ILE A 699 -2.91 3.36 28.06
CA ILE A 699 -1.74 3.64 27.21
C ILE A 699 -1.34 2.38 26.44
N TYR A 700 -1.00 2.57 25.17
CA TYR A 700 -0.45 1.59 24.26
C TYR A 700 1.04 1.87 24.06
N ASP A 701 1.86 1.15 24.84
CA ASP A 701 3.32 1.20 24.86
C ASP A 701 3.91 0.71 23.52
N ASN A 702 4.76 1.54 22.90
CA ASN A 702 5.36 1.37 21.58
C ASN A 702 6.90 1.16 21.65
N ALA A 703 7.41 0.38 22.59
CA ALA A 703 8.86 0.12 22.73
C ALA A 703 9.58 -0.55 21.50
N ALA A 704 8.90 -0.80 20.36
CA ALA A 704 9.49 -1.31 19.11
C ALA A 704 8.58 -1.31 17.85
N ASP A 705 7.31 -0.82 17.93
CA ASP A 705 6.23 -0.76 16.93
C ASP A 705 4.83 -1.07 17.57
N ILE A 706 3.91 -0.09 17.52
CA ILE A 706 2.58 -0.07 18.18
C ILE A 706 1.67 -1.18 17.67
N VAL A 707 2.04 -1.83 16.57
CA VAL A 707 1.32 -2.92 15.94
C VAL A 707 1.47 -4.25 16.69
N THR A 708 2.55 -4.45 17.48
CA THR A 708 2.94 -5.83 17.87
C THR A 708 3.04 -6.13 19.37
N GLN A 709 3.09 -5.16 20.29
CA GLN A 709 3.20 -5.42 21.73
C GLN A 709 2.50 -4.40 22.63
N ASN A 710 1.20 -4.54 22.89
CA ASN A 710 0.58 -3.75 23.94
C ASN A 710 1.00 -4.29 25.32
N ARG A 711 1.97 -3.65 25.96
CA ARG A 711 2.03 -3.66 27.41
C ARG A 711 0.95 -2.71 27.92
N PHE A 712 -0.24 -3.26 28.15
CA PHE A 712 -1.35 -2.48 28.69
C PHE A 712 -1.01 -1.96 30.08
N ILE A 713 -1.01 -0.63 30.22
CA ILE A 713 -1.08 0.03 31.52
C ILE A 713 -2.54 0.47 31.69
N SER A 714 -3.27 -0.25 32.53
CA SER A 714 -4.66 0.04 32.85
C SER A 714 -4.90 -0.08 34.36
N GLY A 715 -5.79 0.76 34.88
CA GLY A 715 -6.18 0.76 36.31
C GLY A 715 -5.40 1.73 37.20
N ASP A 716 -4.43 2.46 36.67
CA ASP A 716 -3.74 3.57 37.37
C ASP A 716 -4.33 4.96 36.99
N PHE A 717 -5.22 5.01 36.00
CA PHE A 717 -5.90 6.21 35.51
C PHE A 717 -7.39 6.24 35.93
N PRO A 718 -8.00 7.43 36.07
CA PRO A 718 -9.46 7.55 36.09
C PRO A 718 -10.04 7.24 34.70
N ASP A 719 -10.93 6.25 34.60
CA ASP A 719 -11.64 5.96 33.35
C ASP A 719 -12.72 7.03 33.05
N VAL A 720 -12.61 7.70 31.91
CA VAL A 720 -13.51 8.81 31.53
C VAL A 720 -14.10 8.68 30.12
N GLN A 721 -15.25 9.34 29.89
CA GLN A 721 -15.81 9.65 28.56
C GLN A 721 -16.24 11.13 28.52
N LEU A 722 -16.55 11.65 27.32
CA LEU A 722 -16.93 13.06 27.13
C LEU A 722 -15.89 13.98 27.79
N GLY A 723 -14.63 13.61 27.62
CA GLY A 723 -13.49 14.16 28.32
C GLY A 723 -12.36 14.43 27.37
N ASP A 724 -11.28 14.97 27.92
CA ASP A 724 -10.11 15.39 27.19
C ASP A 724 -8.87 15.21 28.08
N GLY A 725 -7.70 15.07 27.45
CA GLY A 725 -6.43 14.82 28.11
C GLY A 725 -5.30 15.63 27.50
N ASP A 726 -4.35 16.06 28.32
CA ASP A 726 -3.16 16.77 27.85
C ASP A 726 -1.92 16.41 28.68
N TRP A 727 -0.74 16.44 28.06
CA TRP A 727 0.51 15.92 28.62
C TRP A 727 1.55 17.02 28.82
N ALA A 728 2.12 17.12 30.03
CA ALA A 728 3.25 18.00 30.34
C ALA A 728 4.02 17.50 31.57
N ASP A 729 5.29 17.84 31.70
CA ASP A 729 6.07 17.60 32.93
C ASP A 729 5.73 18.68 33.97
N PHE A 730 4.75 18.41 34.86
CA PHE A 730 4.25 19.44 35.79
C PHE A 730 5.12 19.62 37.03
N ASP A 731 5.98 18.65 37.37
CA ASP A 731 6.82 18.74 38.56
C ASP A 731 8.33 18.78 38.28
N GLY A 732 8.70 18.83 37.00
CA GLY A 732 10.05 19.09 36.50
C GLY A 732 10.99 17.89 36.66
N ASP A 733 10.45 16.68 36.71
CA ASP A 733 11.22 15.45 36.87
C ASP A 733 11.66 14.81 35.54
N GLY A 734 11.10 15.30 34.43
CA GLY A 734 11.42 14.93 33.06
C GLY A 734 10.50 13.87 32.46
N ASP A 735 9.56 13.32 33.24
CA ASP A 735 8.57 12.36 32.75
C ASP A 735 7.26 13.11 32.41
N PRO A 736 6.62 12.90 31.23
CA PRO A 736 5.35 13.56 30.93
C PRO A 736 4.21 13.08 31.83
N ASP A 737 3.45 14.02 32.39
CA ASP A 737 2.30 13.78 33.26
C ASP A 737 0.98 14.15 32.57
N LEU A 738 -0.09 13.46 32.93
CA LEU A 738 -1.40 13.62 32.31
C LEU A 738 -2.33 14.50 33.14
N LEU A 739 -2.86 15.57 32.54
CA LEU A 739 -4.09 16.24 32.97
C LEU A 739 -5.27 15.57 32.27
N LEU A 740 -6.24 15.07 33.02
CA LEU A 740 -7.41 14.37 32.46
C LEU A 740 -8.69 14.89 33.10
N ALA A 741 -9.69 15.21 32.29
CA ALA A 741 -11.03 15.55 32.78
C ALA A 741 -12.12 14.83 31.98
N GLY A 742 -13.22 14.46 32.64
CA GLY A 742 -14.36 13.84 31.97
C GLY A 742 -15.35 13.15 32.92
N ALA A 743 -16.37 12.52 32.33
CA ALA A 743 -17.38 11.78 33.07
C ALA A 743 -16.90 10.37 33.42
N THR A 744 -16.94 10.01 34.70
CA THR A 744 -16.61 8.66 35.24
C THR A 744 -17.82 7.73 35.35
N SER A 745 -18.97 8.15 34.79
CA SER A 745 -20.22 7.40 34.78
C SER A 745 -20.74 7.23 33.36
N LEU A 746 -21.30 6.06 33.04
CA LEU A 746 -21.87 5.74 31.71
C LEU A 746 -23.09 6.61 31.33
N GLY A 747 -23.69 7.32 32.27
CA GLY A 747 -24.90 8.10 32.05
C GLY A 747 -25.42 8.79 33.31
N ALA A 748 -26.47 9.58 33.17
CA ALA A 748 -27.06 10.31 34.29
C ALA A 748 -27.60 9.38 35.43
N PRO A 749 -27.46 9.76 36.72
CA PRO A 749 -26.81 10.98 37.22
C PRO A 749 -25.31 10.94 37.00
N TRP A 750 -24.78 12.04 36.45
CA TRP A 750 -23.38 12.14 36.08
C TRP A 750 -22.48 12.20 37.31
N SER A 751 -21.29 11.62 37.19
CA SER A 751 -20.16 11.82 38.08
C SER A 751 -18.98 12.22 37.20
N SER A 752 -18.32 13.31 37.54
CA SER A 752 -17.23 13.87 36.72
C SER A 752 -15.95 14.05 37.54
N ILE A 753 -14.80 14.00 36.89
CA ILE A 753 -13.48 14.19 37.49
C ILE A 753 -12.64 15.16 36.66
N ALA A 754 -11.72 15.85 37.32
CA ALA A 754 -10.57 16.50 36.73
C ALA A 754 -9.38 16.15 37.63
N ALA A 755 -8.31 15.59 37.08
CA ALA A 755 -7.20 15.07 37.86
C ALA A 755 -5.88 15.23 37.13
N VAL A 756 -4.81 15.36 37.92
CA VAL A 756 -3.43 15.24 37.45
C VAL A 756 -2.93 13.85 37.84
N VAL A 757 -2.49 13.10 36.84
CA VAL A 757 -1.89 11.78 36.99
C VAL A 757 -0.39 11.93 36.78
N ARG A 758 0.37 11.78 37.87
CA ARG A 758 1.82 11.83 37.85
C ARG A 758 2.38 10.53 37.26
N ASN A 759 3.28 10.66 36.31
CA ASN A 759 4.13 9.60 35.83
C ASN A 759 5.41 9.55 36.67
N ASN A 760 5.75 8.39 37.24
CA ASN A 760 6.99 8.23 38.02
C ASN A 760 7.89 7.18 37.36
N PHE A 761 8.03 7.20 36.03
CA PHE A 761 8.64 6.10 35.29
C PHE A 761 10.03 5.73 35.87
N PRO A 762 10.34 4.42 36.05
CA PRO A 762 9.56 3.21 35.73
C PRO A 762 8.66 2.71 36.88
N ASN A 763 8.36 3.55 37.87
CA ASN A 763 7.59 3.19 39.07
C ASN A 763 6.06 3.29 38.89
N GLY A 764 5.59 3.60 37.67
CA GLY A 764 4.18 3.65 37.30
C GLY A 764 3.51 5.00 37.56
N PHE A 765 2.19 5.03 37.43
CA PHE A 765 1.38 6.23 37.54
C PHE A 765 0.71 6.35 38.91
N GLU A 766 0.50 7.58 39.38
CA GLU A 766 -0.32 7.86 40.56
C GLU A 766 -1.17 9.12 40.39
N ILE A 767 -2.36 9.15 40.97
CA ILE A 767 -3.16 10.39 41.02
C ILE A 767 -2.46 11.36 41.98
N ALA A 768 -1.83 12.40 41.44
CA ALA A 768 -1.16 13.44 42.21
C ALA A 768 -2.19 14.34 42.92
N THR A 769 -3.27 14.68 42.22
CA THR A 769 -4.42 15.39 42.78
C THR A 769 -5.68 15.13 41.95
N ASP A 770 -6.82 14.96 42.62
CA ASP A 770 -8.18 14.93 42.05
C ASP A 770 -9.04 16.07 42.65
N ALA A 771 -8.41 17.04 43.30
CA ALA A 771 -9.08 18.13 44.00
C ALA A 771 -9.62 19.22 43.06
N PHE A 772 -9.37 19.09 41.75
CA PHE A 772 -9.89 20.02 40.76
C PHE A 772 -11.40 19.84 40.61
N THR A 773 -12.05 20.90 40.14
CA THR A 773 -13.48 20.88 39.82
C THR A 773 -13.73 19.89 38.67
N GLY A 774 -14.36 18.76 38.98
CA GLY A 774 -14.68 17.73 38.00
C GLY A 774 -15.74 18.17 37.00
N VAL A 775 -15.46 17.96 35.72
CA VAL A 775 -16.30 18.38 34.59
C VAL A 775 -16.43 17.30 33.53
N ARG A 776 -17.48 17.38 32.73
CA ARG A 776 -17.68 16.60 31.49
C ARG A 776 -17.89 17.53 30.31
N MET A 777 -17.93 16.96 29.10
CA MET A 777 -17.82 17.73 27.85
C MET A 777 -16.62 18.67 27.97
N ALA A 778 -15.52 18.06 28.43
CA ALA A 778 -14.37 18.77 28.93
C ALA A 778 -13.39 19.04 27.80
N ASP A 779 -12.55 20.02 28.05
CA ASP A 779 -11.41 20.40 27.24
C ASP A 779 -10.36 20.91 28.22
N VAL A 780 -9.12 20.43 28.11
CA VAL A 780 -8.06 20.67 29.09
C VAL A 780 -6.80 21.16 28.40
N ALA A 781 -5.98 21.91 29.12
CA ALA A 781 -4.69 22.36 28.63
C ALA A 781 -3.69 22.57 29.76
N TRP A 782 -2.44 22.18 29.51
CA TRP A 782 -1.28 22.67 30.23
C TRP A 782 -0.77 23.96 29.57
N VAL A 783 -0.65 25.03 30.36
CA VAL A 783 -0.19 26.33 29.87
C VAL A 783 0.54 27.07 30.97
N ASP A 784 1.71 27.65 30.68
CA ASP A 784 2.39 28.55 31.62
C ASP A 784 1.69 29.92 31.59
N LEU A 785 0.77 30.18 32.53
CA LEU A 785 -0.05 31.39 32.49
C LEU A 785 0.71 32.61 32.99
N ASP A 786 1.63 32.44 33.95
CA ASP A 786 2.35 33.56 34.57
C ASP A 786 3.85 33.65 34.24
N SER A 787 4.29 32.88 33.24
CA SER A 787 5.63 32.91 32.65
C SER A 787 6.72 32.55 33.67
N ASP A 788 6.41 31.65 34.60
CA ASP A 788 7.33 31.18 35.63
C ASP A 788 8.05 29.87 35.29
N GLY A 789 7.62 29.22 34.20
CA GLY A 789 8.18 28.00 33.63
C GLY A 789 7.54 26.71 34.15
N ASP A 790 6.63 26.78 35.12
CA ASP A 790 5.85 25.64 35.58
C ASP A 790 4.51 25.62 34.78
N PRO A 791 4.11 24.50 34.15
CA PRO A 791 2.84 24.45 33.43
C PRO A 791 1.65 24.47 34.39
N ASP A 792 0.69 25.37 34.15
CA ASP A 792 -0.56 25.49 34.88
C ASP A 792 -1.68 24.70 34.21
N ALA A 793 -2.62 24.18 35.01
CA ALA A 793 -3.74 23.40 34.49
C ALA A 793 -4.95 24.30 34.23
N VAL A 794 -5.51 24.25 33.03
CA VAL A 794 -6.80 24.87 32.70
C VAL A 794 -7.79 23.79 32.27
N VAL A 795 -9.00 23.85 32.83
CA VAL A 795 -10.07 22.87 32.60
C VAL A 795 -11.35 23.62 32.29
N SER A 796 -11.98 23.33 31.15
CA SER A 796 -13.31 23.82 30.81
C SER A 796 -14.32 22.68 30.73
N GLY A 797 -15.59 23.00 30.93
CA GLY A 797 -16.67 22.03 30.74
C GLY A 797 -17.88 22.28 31.64
N GLN A 798 -18.63 21.21 31.88
CA GLN A 798 -19.84 21.23 32.70
C GLN A 798 -19.74 20.35 33.94
N THR A 799 -20.00 20.92 35.12
CA THR A 799 -20.06 20.20 36.39
C THR A 799 -21.30 19.29 36.49
N ASP A 800 -21.31 18.40 37.49
CA ASP A 800 -22.44 17.50 37.74
C ASP A 800 -23.75 18.22 38.14
N ASP A 801 -23.65 19.41 38.75
CA ASP A 801 -24.79 20.28 39.07
C ASP A 801 -25.20 21.22 37.93
N GLY A 802 -24.46 21.19 36.81
CA GLY A 802 -24.79 21.84 35.56
C GLY A 802 -24.21 23.24 35.38
N GLU A 803 -23.31 23.68 36.27
CA GLU A 803 -22.48 24.86 36.08
C GLU A 803 -21.55 24.64 34.89
N VAL A 804 -21.42 25.66 34.04
CA VAL A 804 -20.56 25.65 32.86
C VAL A 804 -19.53 26.73 33.09
N GLY A 805 -18.24 26.38 33.00
CA GLY A 805 -17.17 27.26 33.43
C GLY A 805 -15.82 26.88 32.85
N VAL A 806 -14.84 27.73 33.17
CA VAL A 806 -13.40 27.49 32.99
C VAL A 806 -12.77 27.66 34.36
N TRP A 807 -12.01 26.67 34.80
CA TRP A 807 -11.27 26.67 36.06
C TRP A 807 -9.79 26.54 35.76
N ALA A 808 -8.99 27.42 36.35
CA ALA A 808 -7.54 27.42 36.19
C ALA A 808 -6.86 27.19 37.53
N TYR A 809 -5.77 26.43 37.51
CA TYR A 809 -5.02 26.04 38.68
C TYR A 809 -3.55 26.33 38.43
N ARG A 810 -3.06 27.39 39.07
CA ARG A 810 -1.67 27.75 38.99
C ARG A 810 -0.81 26.73 39.72
N ASN A 811 0.24 26.25 39.08
CA ASN A 811 1.21 25.32 39.58
C ASN A 811 2.44 26.08 40.10
N ASP A 812 2.70 26.02 41.41
CA ASP A 812 3.92 26.58 42.00
C ASP A 812 4.82 25.40 42.47
N GLY A 813 5.54 24.76 41.54
CA GLY A 813 6.43 23.62 41.82
C GLY A 813 5.72 22.36 42.34
N GLY A 814 4.65 21.94 41.65
CA GLY A 814 3.81 20.77 41.97
C GLY A 814 2.68 21.05 42.96
N ALA A 815 2.48 22.32 43.35
CA ALA A 815 1.44 22.75 44.28
C ALA A 815 0.40 23.63 43.58
N PHE A 816 -0.81 23.10 43.42
CA PHE A 816 -1.88 23.78 42.69
C PHE A 816 -2.67 24.76 43.56
N THR A 817 -2.90 25.97 43.02
CA THR A 817 -3.79 26.99 43.58
C THR A 817 -4.82 27.41 42.53
N GLU A 818 -6.11 27.25 42.82
CA GLU A 818 -7.18 27.73 41.94
C GLU A 818 -7.12 29.26 41.80
N ILE A 819 -7.14 29.74 40.55
CA ILE A 819 -7.15 31.14 40.17
C ILE A 819 -8.35 31.45 39.27
N ASP A 820 -8.85 32.68 39.35
CA ASP A 820 -9.98 33.15 38.54
C ASP A 820 -9.45 33.99 37.37
N LEU A 821 -9.51 33.43 36.17
CA LEU A 821 -9.14 34.11 34.93
C LEU A 821 -10.24 35.04 34.40
N GLY A 822 -11.45 35.01 34.98
CA GLY A 822 -12.59 35.81 34.53
C GLY A 822 -13.13 35.38 33.15
N LEU A 823 -12.84 34.16 32.72
CA LEU A 823 -13.29 33.60 31.45
C LEU A 823 -14.76 33.13 31.51
N PRO A 824 -15.52 33.23 30.41
CA PRO A 824 -16.89 32.77 30.36
C PRO A 824 -16.94 31.25 30.17
N GLY A 825 -17.88 30.58 30.86
CA GLY A 825 -18.19 29.18 30.57
C GLY A 825 -18.96 29.02 29.26
N LEU A 826 -18.47 28.17 28.37
CA LEU A 826 -19.09 27.82 27.09
C LEU A 826 -19.31 26.30 27.03
N LEU A 827 -20.49 25.85 26.59
CA LEU A 827 -20.79 24.41 26.44
C LEU A 827 -20.27 23.88 25.11
N PHE A 828 -19.75 22.64 25.11
CA PHE A 828 -19.08 22.05 23.94
C PHE A 828 -18.04 23.04 23.38
N GLY A 829 -17.26 23.61 24.29
CA GLY A 829 -16.22 24.56 23.94
C GLY A 829 -14.92 23.85 23.64
N SER A 830 -14.09 24.53 22.87
CA SER A 830 -12.70 24.19 22.60
C SER A 830 -11.87 25.43 22.91
N MET A 831 -10.74 25.20 23.56
CA MET A 831 -9.71 26.15 23.91
C MET A 831 -8.47 25.79 23.09
N ASP A 832 -7.77 26.81 22.59
CA ASP A 832 -6.43 26.62 22.09
C ASP A 832 -5.55 27.80 22.49
N TRP A 833 -4.28 27.52 22.74
CA TRP A 833 -3.33 28.46 23.36
C TRP A 833 -2.13 28.68 22.43
N GLY A 834 -1.81 29.94 22.15
CA GLY A 834 -0.69 30.31 21.29
C GLY A 834 -0.33 31.78 21.43
N ASP A 835 0.95 32.11 21.28
CA ASP A 835 1.46 33.49 21.37
C ASP A 835 1.20 34.24 20.04
N TYR A 836 0.01 34.83 19.88
CA TYR A 836 -0.38 35.43 18.60
C TYR A 836 0.21 36.83 18.39
N ASP A 837 0.71 37.49 19.45
CA ASP A 837 1.32 38.82 19.36
C ASP A 837 2.84 38.86 19.61
N GLY A 838 3.44 37.70 19.83
CA GLY A 838 4.89 37.48 19.88
C GLY A 838 5.53 38.02 21.17
N ASP A 839 4.77 38.12 22.26
CA ASP A 839 5.24 38.65 23.54
C ASP A 839 5.76 37.58 24.52
N GLY A 840 5.55 36.31 24.19
CA GLY A 840 6.00 35.14 24.91
C GLY A 840 4.99 34.57 25.92
N ASP A 841 3.86 35.23 26.15
CA ASP A 841 2.78 34.71 26.99
C ASP A 841 1.74 33.98 26.09
N PRO A 842 1.33 32.73 26.40
CA PRO A 842 0.33 32.03 25.57
C PRO A 842 -1.06 32.69 25.66
N ASP A 843 -1.65 33.00 24.52
CA ASP A 843 -2.96 33.63 24.41
C ASP A 843 -4.06 32.63 24.03
N LEU A 844 -5.29 32.92 24.45
CA LEU A 844 -6.41 31.98 24.32
C LEU A 844 -7.34 32.36 23.17
N VAL A 845 -7.62 31.40 22.28
CA VAL A 845 -8.87 31.36 21.51
C VAL A 845 -9.81 30.35 22.16
N ILE A 846 -11.05 30.75 22.41
CA ILE A 846 -12.09 29.86 22.95
C ILE A 846 -13.39 30.01 22.17
N ASN A 847 -13.95 28.90 21.73
CA ASN A 847 -15.27 28.86 21.11
C ASN A 847 -16.25 27.99 21.92
N GLY A 848 -17.54 28.01 21.56
CA GLY A 848 -18.55 27.16 22.20
C GLY A 848 -19.93 27.81 22.33
N GLY A 849 -20.85 27.11 22.98
CA GLY A 849 -22.25 27.50 23.08
C GLY A 849 -22.59 28.26 24.35
N GLU A 850 -23.19 29.46 24.21
CA GLU A 850 -23.83 30.18 25.32
C GLU A 850 -25.30 29.75 25.46
N LEU A 851 -25.71 29.40 26.69
CA LEU A 851 -27.09 29.08 27.02
C LEU A 851 -27.98 30.33 26.99
N SER A 852 -28.67 30.57 25.87
CA SER A 852 -29.70 31.60 25.80
C SER A 852 -31.11 31.03 26.04
N PRO A 853 -32.08 31.82 26.56
CA PRO A 853 -33.45 31.36 26.81
C PRO A 853 -34.22 30.89 25.56
N ASP A 854 -33.78 31.30 24.36
CA ASP A 854 -34.51 31.10 23.11
C ASP A 854 -33.80 30.16 22.11
N LEU A 855 -32.48 29.89 22.26
CA LEU A 855 -31.69 28.87 21.51
C LEU A 855 -30.21 28.82 22.02
N TYR A 856 -29.49 27.71 21.78
CA TYR A 856 -28.02 27.70 21.82
C TYR A 856 -27.44 28.66 20.78
N ARG A 857 -26.49 29.51 21.16
CA ARG A 857 -25.76 30.40 20.25
C ARG A 857 -24.27 30.17 20.39
N GLY A 858 -23.61 29.96 19.26
CA GLY A 858 -22.16 29.95 19.17
C GLY A 858 -21.56 31.29 19.59
N ARG A 859 -20.36 31.21 20.13
CA ARG A 859 -19.58 32.34 20.58
C ARG A 859 -18.11 31.99 20.43
N THR A 860 -17.36 32.90 19.83
CA THR A 860 -15.90 32.78 19.69
C THR A 860 -15.27 34.02 20.29
N LEU A 861 -14.29 33.82 21.16
CA LEU A 861 -13.60 34.86 21.90
C LEU A 861 -12.10 34.65 21.83
N VAL A 862 -11.37 35.76 21.79
CA VAL A 862 -9.91 35.76 21.88
C VAL A 862 -9.51 36.62 23.07
N TYR A 863 -8.61 36.10 23.90
CA TYR A 863 -8.06 36.75 25.07
C TYR A 863 -6.55 36.78 24.96
N ARG A 864 -6.00 37.96 25.16
CA ARG A 864 -4.58 38.12 25.37
C ARG A 864 -4.21 37.81 26.82
N ASN A 865 -3.16 37.04 27.05
CA ASN A 865 -2.56 36.85 28.35
C ASN A 865 -1.47 37.90 28.58
N ASP A 866 -1.38 38.46 29.79
CA ASP A 866 -0.32 39.38 30.18
C ASP A 866 0.15 38.95 31.59
N GLY A 867 0.97 37.90 31.68
CA GLY A 867 1.44 37.29 32.93
C GLY A 867 0.30 36.91 33.89
N GLY A 868 -0.67 36.12 33.41
CA GLY A 868 -1.80 35.57 34.15
C GLY A 868 -3.04 36.46 34.17
N THR A 869 -3.03 37.57 33.42
CA THR A 869 -4.17 38.49 33.32
C THR A 869 -4.82 38.40 31.93
N MET A 870 -5.97 37.71 31.85
CA MET A 870 -6.70 37.55 30.59
C MET A 870 -7.47 38.82 30.20
N THR A 871 -7.19 39.36 29.02
CA THR A 871 -7.86 40.54 28.45
C THR A 871 -8.49 40.22 27.11
N SER A 872 -9.82 40.31 27.00
CA SER A 872 -10.49 40.16 25.70
C SER A 872 -10.07 41.26 24.72
N ILE A 873 -9.66 40.86 23.52
CA ILE A 873 -9.15 41.79 22.50
C ILE A 873 -10.25 42.40 21.61
N GLY A 874 -11.50 41.96 21.76
CA GLY A 874 -12.63 42.47 20.96
C GLY A 874 -12.73 41.90 19.54
N ALA A 875 -12.01 40.81 19.25
CA ALA A 875 -11.96 40.13 17.95
C ALA A 875 -13.29 39.46 17.57
N GLU A 876 -14.23 39.28 18.50
CA GLU A 876 -15.52 38.64 18.25
C GLU A 876 -16.40 39.35 17.20
N ARG A 877 -16.04 40.58 16.81
CA ARG A 877 -16.72 41.31 15.73
C ARG A 877 -16.30 40.88 14.34
N ASP A 878 -15.09 40.35 14.24
CA ASP A 878 -14.44 39.99 13.00
C ASP A 878 -14.46 38.45 12.80
N LEU A 879 -14.67 37.69 13.88
CA LEU A 879 -14.75 36.22 13.88
C LEU A 879 -16.18 35.68 13.81
N GLY A 880 -16.32 34.56 13.10
CA GLY A 880 -17.52 33.72 13.11
C GLY A 880 -17.82 33.22 14.52
N GLN A 881 -19.10 33.25 14.90
CA GLN A 881 -19.54 32.88 16.25
C GLN A 881 -19.94 31.40 16.26
N ILE A 882 -19.03 30.52 16.67
CA ILE A 882 -19.11 29.07 16.46
C ILE A 882 -19.36 28.31 17.77
N ALA A 883 -20.10 27.21 17.68
CA ALA A 883 -20.26 26.18 18.72
C ALA A 883 -20.18 24.78 18.11
N PHE A 884 -20.08 23.77 18.97
CA PHE A 884 -20.05 22.34 18.58
C PHE A 884 -18.93 22.06 17.58
N GLY A 885 -17.74 22.51 17.89
CA GLY A 885 -16.56 22.27 17.07
C GLY A 885 -15.34 22.86 17.75
N SER A 886 -14.27 23.02 17.01
CA SER A 886 -12.93 23.29 17.52
C SER A 886 -12.38 24.62 17.01
N SER A 887 -11.41 25.14 17.73
CA SER A 887 -10.57 26.26 17.32
C SER A 887 -9.10 25.87 17.37
N ARG A 888 -8.29 26.42 16.47
CA ARG A 888 -6.83 26.26 16.44
C ARG A 888 -6.13 27.57 16.12
N TRP A 889 -5.02 27.84 16.78
CA TRP A 889 -3.97 28.75 16.34
C TRP A 889 -3.01 28.00 15.40
N LEU A 890 -2.66 28.62 14.28
CA LEU A 890 -1.63 28.12 13.36
C LEU A 890 -1.15 29.24 12.45
N ASP A 891 0.04 29.15 11.88
CA ASP A 891 0.49 30.05 10.80
C ASP A 891 0.12 29.42 9.45
N TYR A 892 -0.98 29.86 8.82
CA TYR A 892 -1.52 29.21 7.63
C TYR A 892 -0.88 29.70 6.32
N ASP A 893 -0.46 30.96 6.27
CA ASP A 893 0.17 31.56 5.08
C ASP A 893 1.70 31.72 5.18
N LEU A 894 2.28 31.20 6.26
CA LEU A 894 3.72 31.15 6.55
C LEU A 894 4.35 32.55 6.66
N ASP A 895 3.58 33.53 7.12
CA ASP A 895 4.06 34.90 7.32
C ASP A 895 4.70 35.13 8.70
N GLY A 896 4.57 34.15 9.60
CA GLY A 896 5.13 34.13 10.95
C GLY A 896 4.19 34.64 12.03
N ASP A 897 3.00 35.12 11.69
CA ASP A 897 1.96 35.51 12.64
C ASP A 897 0.93 34.35 12.79
N LEU A 898 0.45 34.09 14.02
CA LEU A 898 -0.57 33.05 14.22
C LEU A 898 -1.95 33.53 13.71
N ASP A 899 -2.56 32.71 12.86
CA ASP A 899 -3.91 32.77 12.32
C ASP A 899 -4.90 31.91 13.13
N ILE A 900 -6.19 32.09 12.86
CA ILE A 900 -7.25 31.33 13.53
C ILE A 900 -7.99 30.44 12.53
N LEU A 901 -8.09 29.15 12.85
CA LEU A 901 -8.99 28.22 12.21
C LEU A 901 -10.14 27.85 13.15
N LEU A 902 -11.36 27.96 12.65
CA LEU A 902 -12.58 27.56 13.36
C LEU A 902 -13.35 26.52 12.55
N SER A 903 -13.84 25.47 13.18
CA SER A 903 -14.84 24.56 12.59
C SER A 903 -16.03 24.40 13.52
N GLY A 904 -17.24 24.30 12.95
CA GLY A 904 -18.48 24.11 13.71
C GLY A 904 -19.67 24.79 13.05
N ALA A 905 -20.65 25.19 13.87
CA ALA A 905 -21.82 25.93 13.42
C ALA A 905 -22.25 27.02 14.40
N GLU A 906 -22.98 28.04 13.92
CA GLU A 906 -23.51 29.11 14.77
C GLU A 906 -24.54 28.62 15.80
N ASN A 907 -25.23 27.52 15.48
CA ASN A 907 -26.20 26.83 16.33
C ASN A 907 -26.42 25.41 15.79
N PRO A 908 -27.06 24.50 16.53
CA PRO A 908 -27.21 23.09 16.12
C PRO A 908 -27.93 22.86 14.79
N PHE A 909 -28.68 23.85 14.29
CA PHE A 909 -29.44 23.78 13.04
C PHE A 909 -28.91 24.77 11.98
N GLY A 910 -27.80 25.44 12.28
CA GLY A 910 -27.16 26.42 11.41
C GLY A 910 -26.34 25.76 10.30
N GLU A 911 -25.83 26.59 9.39
CA GLU A 911 -24.83 26.11 8.43
C GLU A 911 -23.51 25.76 9.14
N ARG A 912 -22.84 24.71 8.67
CA ARG A 912 -21.58 24.19 9.19
C ARG A 912 -20.45 24.76 8.34
N PHE A 913 -19.49 25.43 8.98
CA PHE A 913 -18.40 26.13 8.30
C PHE A 913 -17.07 25.73 8.91
N ALA A 914 -16.05 25.68 8.05
CA ALA A 914 -14.66 25.80 8.47
C ALA A 914 -14.18 27.17 7.97
N LEU A 915 -13.66 28.00 8.88
CA LEU A 915 -13.30 29.38 8.62
C LEU A 915 -11.83 29.59 8.95
N VAL A 916 -11.07 30.07 7.97
CA VAL A 916 -9.67 30.47 8.13
C VAL A 916 -9.64 31.99 8.21
N TYR A 917 -9.00 32.50 9.25
CA TYR A 917 -8.86 33.93 9.51
C TYR A 917 -7.39 34.32 9.55
N ARG A 918 -6.95 35.12 8.59
CA ARG A 918 -5.59 35.66 8.58
C ARG A 918 -5.43 36.81 9.58
N ASN A 919 -4.34 36.80 10.33
CA ASN A 919 -3.93 37.87 11.22
C ASN A 919 -3.28 39.03 10.42
N GLU A 920 -4.04 40.11 10.15
CA GLU A 920 -3.54 41.24 9.33
C GLU A 920 -2.74 42.29 10.15
N ASN A 921 -1.92 41.87 11.10
CA ASN A 921 -1.18 42.66 12.11
C ASN A 921 -2.02 43.12 13.33
N ASN A 922 -1.48 42.87 14.55
CA ASN A 922 -1.92 43.40 15.84
C ASN A 922 -3.45 43.53 15.98
N LEU A 923 -4.14 42.38 16.10
CA LEU A 923 -5.52 42.24 16.59
C LEU A 923 -6.65 42.31 15.55
N ARG A 924 -6.37 42.17 14.25
CA ARG A 924 -7.43 42.12 13.22
C ARG A 924 -7.35 40.83 12.41
N PHE A 925 -8.43 40.08 12.50
CA PHE A 925 -8.62 38.83 11.79
C PHE A 925 -9.51 39.07 10.57
N ALA A 926 -8.98 38.79 9.37
CA ALA A 926 -9.74 38.86 8.14
C ALA A 926 -10.14 37.45 7.70
N GLU A 927 -11.43 37.22 7.45
CA GLU A 927 -11.91 35.96 6.86
C GLU A 927 -11.25 35.79 5.49
N GLU A 928 -10.35 34.81 5.38
CA GLU A 928 -9.64 34.52 4.16
C GLU A 928 -10.37 33.44 3.37
N PHE A 929 -10.77 32.37 4.07
CA PHE A 929 -11.52 31.26 3.48
C PHE A 929 -12.74 30.89 4.30
N ARG A 930 -13.80 30.55 3.57
CA ARG A 930 -15.00 29.91 4.09
C ARG A 930 -15.22 28.59 3.38
N LEU A 931 -14.93 27.52 4.10
CA LEU A 931 -14.96 26.15 3.62
C LEU A 931 -16.18 25.41 4.19
N SER A 932 -16.46 24.24 3.62
CA SER A 932 -17.46 23.34 4.21
C SER A 932 -16.91 22.79 5.53
N GLY A 933 -17.61 23.02 6.63
CA GLY A 933 -17.22 22.49 7.95
C GLY A 933 -18.14 21.38 8.42
N LEU A 934 -17.90 20.94 9.65
CA LEU A 934 -18.61 19.85 10.31
C LEU A 934 -19.11 20.29 11.70
N LEU A 935 -20.05 19.55 12.28
CA LEU A 935 -20.54 19.74 13.65
C LEU A 935 -19.94 18.66 14.55
N PHE A 936 -19.79 18.95 15.84
CA PHE A 936 -18.99 18.15 16.78
C PHE A 936 -17.62 17.84 16.19
N SER A 937 -17.01 18.88 15.60
CA SER A 937 -15.83 18.71 14.76
C SER A 937 -14.53 18.83 15.54
N GLU A 938 -13.57 18.01 15.16
CA GLU A 938 -12.17 18.13 15.58
C GLU A 938 -11.30 18.58 14.40
N ILE A 939 -10.31 19.42 14.67
CA ILE A 939 -9.36 19.93 13.68
C ILE A 939 -7.99 19.36 13.99
N ALA A 940 -7.31 18.85 12.96
CA ALA A 940 -5.88 18.63 12.96
C ALA A 940 -5.23 19.42 11.81
N ALA A 941 -4.03 19.93 12.03
CA ALA A 941 -3.29 20.72 11.06
C ALA A 941 -1.81 20.35 11.09
N GLY A 942 -1.16 20.33 9.93
CA GLY A 942 0.25 19.98 9.78
C GLY A 942 0.64 19.92 8.30
N ASP A 943 1.93 19.81 8.01
CA ASP A 943 2.41 19.60 6.63
C ASP A 943 2.30 18.09 6.30
N TYR A 944 1.19 17.68 5.70
CA TYR A 944 0.93 16.26 5.43
C TYR A 944 1.60 15.77 4.14
N ASN A 945 1.81 16.66 3.17
CA ASN A 945 2.36 16.28 1.87
C ASN A 945 3.89 16.54 1.77
N GLY A 946 4.47 17.20 2.77
CA GLY A 946 5.90 17.54 2.85
C GLY A 946 6.31 18.70 1.95
N ASP A 947 5.38 19.55 1.50
CA ASP A 947 5.64 20.71 0.65
C ASP A 947 6.01 21.98 1.43
N GLY A 948 5.91 21.91 2.76
CA GLY A 948 6.21 22.99 3.69
C GLY A 948 5.02 23.88 4.03
N ASP A 949 3.86 23.69 3.41
CA ASP A 949 2.62 24.40 3.73
C ASP A 949 1.77 23.62 4.75
N VAL A 950 1.01 24.34 5.59
CA VAL A 950 0.11 23.71 6.56
C VAL A 950 -1.18 23.26 5.87
N ASP A 951 -1.41 21.95 5.85
CA ASP A 951 -2.66 21.32 5.41
C ASP A 951 -3.63 21.09 6.58
N LEU A 952 -4.92 20.93 6.26
CA LEU A 952 -6.00 20.90 7.25
C LEU A 952 -6.85 19.64 7.14
N MET A 953 -7.12 19.01 8.27
CA MET A 953 -8.06 17.90 8.40
C MET A 953 -9.15 18.23 9.41
N VAL A 954 -10.41 17.98 9.02
CA VAL A 954 -11.57 18.19 9.88
C VAL A 954 -12.44 16.94 9.88
N VAL A 955 -12.69 16.35 11.05
CA VAL A 955 -13.62 15.23 11.22
C VAL A 955 -14.85 15.66 12.01
N GLY A 956 -16.00 15.03 11.78
CA GLY A 956 -17.23 15.34 12.51
C GLY A 956 -18.49 14.94 11.74
N GLU A 957 -19.58 15.65 12.02
CA GLU A 957 -20.90 15.40 11.43
C GLU A 957 -21.20 16.37 10.28
N ASP A 958 -21.68 15.85 9.14
CA ASP A 958 -22.11 16.63 7.98
C ASP A 958 -23.53 17.20 8.12
N GLN A 959 -23.96 18.04 7.17
CA GLN A 959 -25.30 18.66 7.17
C GLN A 959 -26.49 17.69 7.26
N ASN A 960 -26.29 16.41 6.93
CA ASN A 960 -27.32 15.37 6.96
C ASN A 960 -27.27 14.51 8.22
N GLY A 961 -26.30 14.73 9.12
CA GLY A 961 -26.09 13.91 10.31
C GLY A 961 -25.17 12.71 10.10
N ALA A 962 -24.45 12.64 8.98
CA ALA A 962 -23.53 11.55 8.67
C ALA A 962 -22.10 11.88 9.12
N ALA A 963 -21.31 10.86 9.46
CA ALA A 963 -19.88 11.01 9.68
C ALA A 963 -19.22 11.53 8.41
N ALA A 964 -18.37 12.54 8.53
CA ALA A 964 -17.58 13.06 7.43
C ALA A 964 -16.18 13.43 7.91
N LEU A 965 -15.25 13.37 6.98
CA LEU A 965 -13.91 13.88 7.11
C LEU A 965 -13.64 14.73 5.88
N ILE A 966 -13.03 15.89 6.09
CA ILE A 966 -12.69 16.83 5.03
C ILE A 966 -11.21 17.14 5.16
N PHE A 967 -10.48 16.89 4.08
CA PHE A 967 -9.06 17.20 3.97
C PHE A 967 -8.85 18.33 2.96
N PHE A 968 -8.04 19.32 3.34
CA PHE A 968 -7.72 20.48 2.52
C PHE A 968 -6.21 20.58 2.36
N ILE A 969 -5.75 20.55 1.11
CA ILE A 969 -4.35 20.87 0.78
C ILE A 969 -4.20 22.36 0.58
N ASN A 970 -3.21 22.93 1.25
CA ASN A 970 -2.76 24.28 0.98
C ASN A 970 -1.81 24.30 -0.24
N LEU A 971 -1.90 25.33 -1.06
CA LEU A 971 -1.11 25.42 -2.32
C LEU A 971 -0.38 26.78 -2.38
N VAL A 972 0.01 27.31 -1.23
CA VAL A 972 0.54 28.66 -1.14
C VAL A 972 1.91 28.69 -1.80
N VAL A 973 2.09 29.67 -2.69
CA VAL A 973 3.44 30.02 -3.16
C VAL A 973 3.92 31.12 -2.23
N PRO A 974 4.97 30.93 -1.41
CA PRO A 974 5.36 31.89 -0.38
C PRO A 974 5.58 33.29 -0.98
N GLU A 975 5.00 34.32 -0.36
CA GLU A 975 5.08 35.70 -0.85
C GLU A 975 6.50 36.29 -0.77
N SER A 976 7.44 35.64 -0.07
CA SER A 976 8.86 35.95 -0.23
C SER A 976 9.77 34.85 0.31
N ILE A 977 10.66 34.31 -0.53
CA ILE A 977 11.85 33.59 -0.03
C ILE A 977 12.77 34.65 0.60
N PRO A 978 13.07 34.58 1.92
CA PRO A 978 14.07 35.46 2.51
C PRO A 978 15.41 35.18 1.81
N PRO A 979 16.19 36.21 1.44
CA PRO A 979 17.50 36.00 0.82
C PRO A 979 18.45 35.39 1.86
N GLY A 980 18.54 34.05 1.93
CA GLY A 980 19.41 33.41 2.91
C GLY A 980 19.45 31.87 3.00
N LEU A 981 18.45 31.11 2.55
CA LEU A 981 18.48 29.66 2.76
C LEU A 981 19.20 28.92 1.63
N ILE A 982 20.45 28.54 1.89
CA ILE A 982 21.20 27.54 1.12
C ILE A 982 20.91 26.19 1.76
N VAL A 983 20.17 25.34 1.06
CA VAL A 983 19.98 23.91 1.37
C VAL A 983 21.35 23.22 1.50
N ARG A 984 21.50 22.35 2.50
CA ARG A 984 22.61 21.42 2.59
C ARG A 984 22.12 19.99 2.61
#